data_AF-A0A1Q9DIN3-F1
#
_entry.id   AF-A0A1Q9DIN3-F1
#
_cell.length_a   1.000
_cell.length_b   1.000
_cell.length_c   1.000
_cell.angle_alpha   90.00
_cell.angle_beta   90.00
_cell.angle_gamma   90.00
#
_symmetry.space_group_name_H-M   'P 1'
#
loop_
_entity.id
_entity.type
_entity.pdbx_description
1 polymer ?
#
loop_
_entity_poly.entity_id
_entity_poly.type
_entity_poly.pdbx_seq_one_letter_code
_entity_poly.pdbx_strand_id
1 'polypeptide(L)'
;MEASVRWAREEPFPSPQSSPRTPETIQTPHVEAAQAIQRLIYVRDEVAPARERLISARRTNEALGEVSRRRPRPASASEVRQPPNASMGAFAAPYMPNSAEQDGFRPKAIYSSPSSAGGRMGRGHMRAMPTLGAKRLAKELSLNSTGSGRRELEPEPKEPEKTQEQRVEFVKALRIRVAQEKLAESQRREEQAQRWRWTHLARDQSEQFGMLLQKQCELAQSMWAIACSGLFALVVLLVLGPMADPRPEGSCGRLLNQKEAIAVDEELMASPGFSVDQLMELAGITKSTVKERIRGNEITRRMLMCQRGTQPDAPPRQLRIGGSGVGCLGDALWTQLRDLEQIRLRVDYAVRTTRVKAASLLCAGSALGLLGFLIPGGMGLGKAFLADKEVNVRGENFASGHNYYPSTVSEMVRDRESPMGKCFYGFTSAGSFAIWMSWYPWHLQNVYLPAEEDSVWCCSVMTLRTLVPPISMLLVSVITVVPFREADSIEAVSTVIHAMAATLAMGGYCVLEWYTLNVAKNVRMTQRERHLRQLINLLLGFCTFGLVVTGVVAQHPEQFGICCGDLYVVPNVTDIVASYNRGAYQQGTRNEFLVQHHKVGLVDTASGAALAFKLGMFWFEVSAGLLMLASHFIIFLYCPERRLRIRGFEGGYLDGQLSQRSEASSDGEEDFDPDDAEVVSNGSV
;
A
#
# COMPACT_ATOMS: atom_id res chain seq x y z
N MET A 1 -4.96 -52.30 -11.56
CA MET A 1 -4.30 -51.42 -12.56
C MET A 1 -4.67 -51.82 -14.00
N GLU A 2 -4.68 -53.10 -14.37
CA GLU A 2 -5.13 -53.53 -15.72
C GLU A 2 -6.65 -53.44 -15.97
N ALA A 3 -7.49 -53.41 -14.92
CA ALA A 3 -8.94 -53.27 -15.06
C ALA A 3 -9.38 -51.85 -15.49
N SER A 4 -8.59 -50.82 -15.19
CA SER A 4 -8.90 -49.42 -15.53
C SER A 4 -8.58 -49.07 -16.99
N VAL A 5 -7.82 -49.92 -17.69
CA VAL A 5 -7.44 -49.71 -19.10
C VAL A 5 -8.50 -50.26 -20.07
N ARG A 6 -9.36 -51.19 -19.63
CA ARG A 6 -10.42 -51.76 -20.49
C ARG A 6 -11.66 -50.88 -20.61
N TRP A 7 -11.95 -50.03 -19.63
CA TRP A 7 -13.17 -49.23 -19.64
C TRP A 7 -13.11 -48.01 -20.59
N ALA A 8 -11.92 -47.65 -21.08
CA ALA A 8 -11.72 -46.50 -21.97
C ALA A 8 -11.79 -46.83 -23.47
N ARG A 9 -12.22 -48.04 -23.88
CA ARG A 9 -12.18 -48.48 -25.30
C ARG A 9 -13.52 -48.66 -26.00
N GLU A 10 -14.66 -48.51 -25.32
CA GLU A 10 -15.95 -48.85 -25.91
C GLU A 10 -17.01 -47.76 -25.68
N GLU A 11 -16.85 -46.58 -26.31
CA GLU A 11 -18.01 -45.78 -26.74
C GLU A 11 -17.67 -44.98 -28.03
N PRO A 12 -18.54 -45.00 -29.07
CA PRO A 12 -18.34 -44.23 -30.29
C PRO A 12 -18.93 -42.82 -30.14
N PHE A 13 -18.08 -41.77 -30.23
CA PHE A 13 -18.54 -40.39 -30.37
C PHE A 13 -18.93 -40.06 -31.82
N PRO A 14 -19.95 -39.22 -32.06
CA PRO A 14 -20.40 -38.84 -33.38
C PRO A 14 -19.45 -37.82 -34.04
N SER A 15 -19.38 -37.87 -35.37
CA SER A 15 -18.54 -37.02 -36.20
C SER A 15 -18.97 -35.55 -36.19
N PRO A 16 -18.04 -34.58 -36.07
CA PRO A 16 -18.30 -33.20 -36.42
C PRO A 16 -17.70 -32.85 -37.79
N GLN A 17 -18.57 -32.40 -38.68
CA GLN A 17 -18.21 -31.57 -39.83
C GLN A 17 -17.85 -30.17 -39.32
N SER A 18 -16.58 -29.76 -39.44
CA SER A 18 -16.20 -28.34 -39.60
C SER A 18 -14.75 -28.19 -40.06
N SER A 19 -14.57 -27.23 -40.96
CA SER A 19 -13.37 -26.76 -41.66
C SER A 19 -12.06 -26.61 -40.85
N PRO A 20 -10.88 -26.68 -41.50
CA PRO A 20 -9.58 -26.66 -40.83
C PRO A 20 -9.22 -25.25 -40.32
N ARG A 21 -9.07 -25.11 -39.00
CA ARG A 21 -8.31 -24.00 -38.38
C ARG A 21 -6.85 -24.44 -38.22
N THR A 22 -5.95 -23.51 -38.55
CA THR A 22 -4.50 -23.63 -38.37
C THR A 22 -4.13 -23.98 -36.93
N PRO A 23 -3.06 -24.77 -36.70
CA PRO A 23 -2.69 -25.21 -35.37
C PRO A 23 -2.19 -24.03 -34.53
N GLU A 24 -2.94 -23.67 -33.49
CA GLU A 24 -2.44 -22.83 -32.40
C GLU A 24 -1.38 -23.63 -31.65
N THR A 25 -0.16 -23.13 -31.69
CA THR A 25 0.98 -23.65 -30.94
C THR A 25 0.71 -23.46 -29.46
N ILE A 26 0.28 -24.53 -28.77
CA ILE A 26 0.17 -24.54 -27.30
C ILE A 26 1.57 -24.33 -26.73
N GLN A 27 1.88 -23.10 -26.33
CA GLN A 27 3.11 -22.79 -25.60
C GLN A 27 2.93 -23.31 -24.17
N THR A 28 3.80 -24.24 -23.76
CA THR A 28 3.80 -24.75 -22.39
C THR A 28 4.43 -23.70 -21.45
N PRO A 29 4.05 -23.67 -20.16
CA PRO A 29 4.56 -22.69 -19.19
C PRO A 29 6.09 -22.63 -19.10
N HIS A 30 6.78 -23.73 -19.43
CA HIS A 30 8.23 -23.81 -19.47
C HIS A 30 8.86 -22.99 -20.62
N VAL A 31 8.17 -22.86 -21.76
CA VAL A 31 8.64 -22.05 -22.90
C VAL A 31 8.52 -20.55 -22.57
N GLU A 32 7.44 -20.14 -21.92
CA GLU A 32 7.27 -18.75 -21.45
C GLU A 32 8.31 -18.38 -20.39
N ALA A 33 8.58 -19.28 -19.44
CA ALA A 33 9.62 -19.09 -18.44
C ALA A 33 11.03 -18.96 -19.06
N ALA A 34 11.35 -19.80 -20.07
CA ALA A 34 12.62 -19.71 -20.78
C ALA A 34 12.77 -18.39 -21.57
N GLN A 35 11.70 -17.92 -22.20
CA GLN A 35 11.68 -16.64 -22.90
C GLN A 35 11.81 -15.44 -21.93
N ALA A 36 11.18 -15.51 -20.76
CA ALA A 36 11.33 -14.50 -19.72
C ALA A 36 12.78 -14.41 -19.20
N ILE A 37 13.44 -15.55 -19.01
CA ILE A 37 14.85 -15.61 -18.61
C ILE A 37 15.76 -15.00 -19.70
N GLN A 38 15.52 -15.30 -20.98
CA GLN A 38 16.28 -14.68 -22.07
C GLN A 38 16.12 -13.16 -22.14
N ARG A 39 14.90 -12.64 -21.88
CA ARG A 39 14.67 -11.18 -21.82
C ARG A 39 15.43 -10.52 -20.67
N LEU A 40 15.49 -11.17 -19.50
CA LEU A 40 16.24 -10.65 -18.36
C LEU A 40 17.75 -10.65 -18.61
N ILE A 41 18.28 -11.68 -19.28
CA ILE A 41 19.69 -11.74 -19.71
C ILE A 41 19.99 -10.60 -20.68
N TYR A 42 19.13 -10.37 -21.68
CA TYR A 42 19.29 -9.27 -22.63
C TYR A 42 19.28 -7.88 -21.96
N VAL A 43 18.37 -7.65 -21.01
CA VAL A 43 18.30 -6.37 -20.28
C VAL A 43 19.56 -6.14 -19.44
N ARG A 44 20.07 -7.19 -18.79
CA ARG A 44 21.29 -7.11 -17.98
C ARG A 44 22.52 -6.86 -18.84
N ASP A 45 22.66 -7.59 -19.95
CA ASP A 45 23.92 -7.64 -20.71
C ASP A 45 24.01 -6.54 -21.78
N GLU A 46 22.88 -6.11 -22.36
CA GLU A 46 22.88 -5.13 -23.46
C GLU A 46 22.33 -3.76 -23.01
N VAL A 47 21.21 -3.73 -22.30
CA VAL A 47 20.48 -2.48 -22.03
C VAL A 47 21.11 -1.69 -20.88
N ALA A 48 21.49 -2.35 -19.79
CA ALA A 48 22.09 -1.68 -18.63
C ALA A 48 23.44 -0.98 -18.97
N PRO A 49 24.38 -1.62 -19.70
CA PRO A 49 25.64 -0.96 -20.10
C PRO A 49 25.42 0.17 -21.10
N ALA A 50 24.47 0.04 -22.03
CA ALA A 50 24.13 1.11 -22.98
C ALA A 50 23.58 2.36 -22.26
N ARG A 51 22.75 2.16 -21.23
CA ARG A 51 22.23 3.24 -20.39
C ARG A 51 23.34 3.97 -19.62
N GLU A 52 24.31 3.24 -19.08
CA GLU A 52 25.47 3.86 -18.40
C GLU A 52 26.34 4.68 -19.36
N ARG A 53 26.56 4.20 -20.59
CA ARG A 53 27.26 4.98 -21.64
C ARG A 53 26.52 6.26 -22.02
N LEU A 54 25.19 6.23 -22.04
CA LEU A 54 24.38 7.41 -22.33
C LEU A 54 24.47 8.45 -21.20
N ILE A 55 24.45 7.99 -19.94
CA ILE A 55 24.57 8.85 -18.76
C ILE A 55 25.98 9.48 -18.69
N SER A 56 27.03 8.72 -18.99
CA SER A 56 28.39 9.24 -18.99
C SER A 56 28.60 10.27 -20.12
N ALA A 57 28.06 10.04 -21.31
CA ALA A 57 28.09 10.98 -22.43
C ALA A 57 27.34 12.30 -22.12
N ARG A 58 26.23 12.22 -21.37
CA ARG A 58 25.49 13.42 -20.96
C ARG A 58 26.28 14.27 -19.96
N ARG A 59 26.95 13.63 -19.00
CA ARG A 59 27.79 14.32 -18.01
C ARG A 59 28.98 15.04 -18.65
N THR A 60 29.61 14.44 -19.66
CA THR A 60 30.70 15.10 -20.41
C THR A 60 30.22 16.27 -21.25
N ASN A 61 29.03 16.17 -21.87
CA ASN A 61 28.45 17.30 -22.61
C ASN A 61 28.03 18.47 -21.71
N GLU A 62 27.50 18.19 -20.51
CA GLU A 62 27.18 19.21 -19.51
C GLU A 62 28.45 19.92 -19.02
N ALA A 63 29.54 19.17 -18.79
CA ALA A 63 30.85 19.73 -18.42
C ALA A 63 31.45 20.62 -19.53
N LEU A 64 31.29 20.25 -20.80
CA LEU A 64 31.76 21.06 -21.94
C LEU A 64 30.90 22.31 -22.17
N GLY A 65 29.60 22.24 -21.89
CA GLY A 65 28.68 23.38 -21.98
C GLY A 65 28.94 24.47 -20.92
N GLU A 66 29.44 24.09 -19.74
CA GLU A 66 29.71 25.01 -18.64
C GLU A 66 30.99 25.84 -18.84
N VAL A 67 31.98 25.30 -19.55
CA VAL A 67 33.22 26.02 -19.90
C VAL A 67 32.96 27.14 -20.91
N SER A 68 31.93 27.01 -21.76
CA SER A 68 31.62 27.99 -22.82
C SER A 68 30.82 29.22 -22.33
N ARG A 69 30.32 29.23 -21.08
CA ARG A 69 29.44 30.31 -20.55
C ARG A 69 30.14 31.36 -19.68
N ARG A 70 31.45 31.28 -19.43
CA ARG A 70 32.16 32.32 -18.68
C ARG A 70 32.68 33.44 -19.60
N ARG A 71 31.85 34.46 -19.83
CA ARG A 71 32.32 35.78 -20.30
C ARG A 71 33.02 36.53 -19.15
N PRO A 72 34.14 37.23 -19.40
CA PRO A 72 34.80 38.04 -18.38
C PRO A 72 33.99 39.31 -18.11
N ARG A 73 33.72 39.62 -16.84
CA ARG A 73 33.18 40.91 -16.39
C ARG A 73 34.32 41.92 -16.19
N PRO A 74 34.13 43.20 -16.54
CA PRO A 74 35.15 44.22 -16.39
C PRO A 74 35.28 44.68 -14.93
N ALA A 75 36.49 45.09 -14.59
CA ALA A 75 36.89 45.55 -13.27
C ALA A 75 36.39 46.98 -12.97
N SER A 76 35.93 47.20 -11.74
CA SER A 76 35.80 48.54 -11.15
C SER A 76 36.13 48.53 -9.65
N ALA A 77 37.23 49.20 -9.35
CA ALA A 77 37.54 50.10 -8.23
C ALA A 77 36.98 49.84 -6.80
N SER A 78 37.95 49.50 -5.92
CA SER A 78 38.27 50.08 -4.61
C SER A 78 37.17 50.45 -3.61
N GLU A 79 37.17 49.74 -2.46
CA GLU A 79 36.90 50.36 -1.15
C GLU A 79 37.70 49.64 -0.03
N VAL A 80 38.00 50.39 1.03
CA VAL A 80 39.16 50.28 1.91
C VAL A 80 38.76 49.97 3.36
N ARG A 81 39.57 49.15 4.07
CA ARG A 81 39.68 48.92 5.56
C ARG A 81 38.51 48.18 6.24
N GLN A 82 38.66 47.34 7.27
CA GLN A 82 39.72 46.91 8.21
C GLN A 82 39.28 45.56 8.86
N PRO A 83 40.16 44.74 9.49
CA PRO A 83 39.80 43.46 10.10
C PRO A 83 39.35 43.63 11.57
N PRO A 84 38.57 42.68 12.14
CA PRO A 84 39.24 41.77 13.10
C PRO A 84 38.61 40.36 13.28
N ASN A 85 39.43 39.52 13.92
CA ASN A 85 39.11 38.40 14.82
C ASN A 85 38.59 37.07 14.25
N ALA A 86 39.56 36.15 14.18
CA ALA A 86 39.36 34.71 14.19
C ALA A 86 38.73 34.23 15.50
N SER A 87 37.67 33.43 15.40
CA SER A 87 37.36 32.38 16.38
C SER A 87 36.89 31.14 15.62
N MET A 88 37.68 30.08 15.71
CA MET A 88 37.32 28.74 15.25
C MET A 88 36.42 28.09 16.31
N GLY A 89 35.27 27.58 15.90
CA GLY A 89 34.42 26.70 16.69
C GLY A 89 34.11 25.43 15.90
N ALA A 90 35.02 24.47 15.95
CA ALA A 90 34.79 23.11 15.47
C ALA A 90 34.03 22.31 16.54
N PHE A 91 32.87 21.78 16.20
CA PHE A 91 32.11 20.84 17.03
C PHE A 91 32.76 19.46 16.95
N ALA A 92 33.32 18.99 18.07
CA ALA A 92 33.76 17.62 18.29
C ALA A 92 32.73 16.85 19.15
N ALA A 93 32.63 15.55 18.88
CA ALA A 93 31.72 14.60 19.52
C ALA A 93 31.96 14.42 21.03
N PRO A 94 30.93 14.09 21.83
CA PRO A 94 31.09 13.89 23.26
C PRO A 94 31.72 12.53 23.61
N TYR A 95 32.75 12.62 24.45
CA TYR A 95 33.49 11.56 25.12
C TYR A 95 32.68 11.06 26.34
N MET A 96 32.56 9.75 26.51
CA MET A 96 32.03 9.11 27.73
C MET A 96 33.12 9.05 28.82
N PRO A 97 32.84 9.41 30.08
CA PRO A 97 33.77 9.14 31.17
C PRO A 97 33.48 7.78 31.81
N ASN A 98 34.52 6.95 31.86
CA ASN A 98 34.65 5.89 32.86
C ASN A 98 34.83 6.54 34.25
N SER A 99 34.07 6.08 35.23
CA SER A 99 34.47 6.18 36.64
C SER A 99 34.19 4.84 37.31
N ALA A 100 35.26 4.30 37.89
CA ALA A 100 35.28 3.14 38.75
C ALA A 100 35.10 3.59 40.21
N GLU A 101 34.68 2.62 41.04
CA GLU A 101 34.91 2.53 42.49
C GLU A 101 34.18 3.51 43.43
N GLN A 102 33.14 3.03 44.13
CA GLN A 102 33.26 2.50 45.51
C GLN A 102 31.89 2.09 46.10
N ASP A 103 31.90 0.95 46.81
CA ASP A 103 31.08 0.51 47.95
C ASP A 103 29.53 0.53 47.83
N GLY A 104 28.77 -0.53 48.09
CA GLY A 104 29.02 -1.77 48.80
C GLY A 104 27.77 -2.08 49.63
N PHE A 105 26.87 -2.97 49.18
CA PHE A 105 25.83 -3.56 50.03
C PHE A 105 25.27 -4.84 49.39
N ARG A 106 25.55 -5.99 50.02
CA ARG A 106 25.00 -7.31 49.66
C ARG A 106 23.72 -7.59 50.45
N PRO A 107 22.69 -8.20 49.84
CA PRO A 107 21.78 -9.09 50.55
C PRO A 107 22.04 -10.56 50.19
N LYS A 108 21.92 -11.38 51.24
CA LYS A 108 22.14 -12.83 51.30
C LYS A 108 21.10 -13.59 50.48
N ALA A 109 21.55 -14.51 49.62
CA ALA A 109 20.72 -15.58 49.10
C ALA A 109 20.78 -16.77 50.06
N ILE A 110 19.64 -17.01 50.72
CA ILE A 110 19.32 -18.23 51.45
C ILE A 110 18.51 -19.09 50.47
N TYR A 111 19.04 -20.23 50.03
CA TYR A 111 18.36 -21.52 50.17
C TYR A 111 19.27 -22.65 49.67
N SER A 112 19.23 -23.70 50.48
CA SER A 112 20.03 -24.91 50.54
C SER A 112 19.76 -25.91 49.42
N SER A 113 20.83 -26.45 48.85
CA SER A 113 20.83 -27.74 48.13
C SER A 113 20.70 -28.90 49.12
N PRO A 114 19.90 -29.94 48.84
CA PRO A 114 20.08 -31.24 49.46
C PRO A 114 21.02 -32.11 48.60
N SER A 115 22.00 -32.67 49.29
CA SER A 115 22.93 -33.68 48.82
C SER A 115 22.28 -35.07 48.72
N SER A 116 22.89 -35.87 47.84
CA SER A 116 23.12 -37.32 47.93
C SER A 116 21.94 -38.30 47.81
N ALA A 117 21.86 -38.93 46.64
CA ALA A 117 21.93 -40.40 46.44
C ALA A 117 22.23 -40.61 44.95
N GLY A 118 23.37 -41.17 44.51
CA GLY A 118 23.82 -42.51 44.87
C GLY A 118 23.35 -43.52 43.81
N GLY A 119 23.77 -43.35 42.54
CA GLY A 119 23.40 -44.24 41.44
C GLY A 119 24.53 -44.38 40.42
N ARG A 120 25.35 -45.44 40.58
CA ARG A 120 26.34 -45.90 39.59
C ARG A 120 25.65 -46.13 38.24
N MET A 121 26.04 -45.39 37.20
CA MET A 121 25.83 -45.83 35.81
C MET A 121 27.07 -46.55 35.30
N GLY A 122 26.86 -47.80 34.87
CA GLY A 122 27.88 -48.67 34.32
C GLY A 122 28.46 -48.12 33.01
N ARG A 123 29.74 -48.41 32.81
CA ARG A 123 30.44 -48.23 31.53
C ARG A 123 29.79 -49.12 30.46
N GLY A 124 28.89 -48.53 29.68
CA GLY A 124 28.42 -49.14 28.43
C GLY A 124 29.55 -49.11 27.40
N HIS A 125 30.02 -50.30 27.02
CA HIS A 125 30.87 -50.51 25.85
C HIS A 125 30.18 -49.95 24.60
N MET A 126 30.85 -49.04 23.89
CA MET A 126 30.49 -48.73 22.50
C MET A 126 30.75 -49.98 21.66
N ARG A 127 29.68 -50.65 21.21
CA ARG A 127 29.75 -51.63 20.13
C ARG A 127 29.99 -50.90 18.82
N ALA A 128 30.98 -51.35 18.07
CA ALA A 128 31.20 -50.96 16.69
C ALA A 128 29.98 -51.33 15.83
N MET A 129 29.54 -50.37 15.00
CA MET A 129 28.58 -50.59 13.92
C MET A 129 29.21 -51.51 12.85
N PRO A 130 28.53 -52.57 12.37
CA PRO A 130 29.00 -53.34 11.24
C PRO A 130 28.66 -52.62 9.93
N THR A 131 29.69 -52.22 9.19
CA THR A 131 29.58 -51.84 7.77
C THR A 131 29.27 -53.08 6.93
N LEU A 132 28.00 -53.41 6.77
CA LEU A 132 27.49 -54.39 5.82
C LEU A 132 26.87 -53.64 4.64
N GLY A 133 27.58 -53.57 3.50
CA GLY A 133 27.01 -52.92 2.32
C GLY A 133 27.87 -52.80 1.06
N ALA A 134 29.03 -53.45 0.95
CA ALA A 134 29.87 -53.33 -0.26
C ALA A 134 30.43 -54.64 -0.82
N LYS A 135 30.19 -55.79 -0.17
CA LYS A 135 30.75 -57.09 -0.60
C LYS A 135 29.74 -58.05 -1.26
N ARG A 136 28.47 -57.67 -1.41
CA ARG A 136 27.45 -58.51 -2.08
C ARG A 136 27.32 -58.27 -3.58
N LEU A 137 27.67 -57.08 -4.08
CA LEU A 137 27.55 -56.73 -5.50
C LEU A 137 28.71 -57.26 -6.38
N ALA A 138 29.88 -57.55 -5.80
CA ALA A 138 31.01 -58.10 -6.56
C ALA A 138 30.92 -59.62 -6.79
N LYS A 139 30.00 -60.32 -6.10
CA LYS A 139 29.85 -61.78 -6.20
C LYS A 139 28.76 -62.22 -7.20
N GLU A 140 27.85 -61.34 -7.59
CA GLU A 140 26.80 -61.63 -8.59
C GLU A 140 27.20 -61.31 -10.04
N LEU A 141 28.24 -60.50 -10.26
CA LEU A 141 28.77 -60.24 -11.61
C LEU A 141 29.81 -61.29 -12.07
N SER A 142 30.11 -62.31 -11.25
CA SER A 142 31.09 -63.36 -11.56
C SER A 142 30.47 -64.68 -12.05
N LEU A 143 29.14 -64.77 -12.17
CA LEU A 143 28.43 -65.99 -12.57
C LEU A 143 27.51 -65.69 -13.75
N ASN A 144 28.08 -65.36 -14.90
CA ASN A 144 27.45 -65.47 -16.21
C ASN A 144 28.53 -65.40 -17.30
N SER A 145 29.34 -66.45 -17.39
CA SER A 145 30.26 -66.68 -18.51
C SER A 145 30.57 -68.18 -18.61
N THR A 146 29.55 -68.97 -18.88
CA THR A 146 29.68 -70.35 -19.36
C THR A 146 28.70 -70.52 -20.50
N GLY A 147 29.06 -69.95 -21.65
CA GLY A 147 28.38 -70.12 -22.93
C GLY A 147 29.42 -70.58 -23.95
N SER A 148 29.54 -71.89 -24.08
CA SER A 148 30.37 -72.61 -25.03
C SER A 148 30.05 -72.19 -26.48
N GLY A 149 31.04 -71.56 -27.13
CA GLY A 149 31.07 -71.30 -28.57
C GLY A 149 32.49 -71.53 -29.07
N ARG A 150 32.75 -72.78 -29.50
CA ARG A 150 34.02 -73.25 -30.05
C ARG A 150 34.31 -72.50 -31.36
N ARG A 151 35.02 -71.38 -31.29
CA ARG A 151 35.70 -70.74 -32.43
C ARG A 151 37.16 -71.19 -32.43
N GLU A 152 37.62 -71.60 -33.60
CA GLU A 152 39.01 -71.96 -33.89
C GLU A 152 39.95 -70.86 -33.40
N LEU A 153 40.93 -71.27 -32.60
CA LEU A 153 42.04 -70.45 -32.16
C LEU A 153 42.94 -70.17 -33.37
N GLU A 154 42.85 -68.95 -33.91
CA GLU A 154 43.97 -68.36 -34.63
C GLU A 154 45.17 -68.20 -33.67
N PRO A 155 46.40 -68.42 -34.13
CA PRO A 155 47.59 -68.32 -33.29
C PRO A 155 47.76 -66.88 -32.80
N GLU A 156 47.76 -66.71 -31.47
CA GLU A 156 48.02 -65.44 -30.80
C GLU A 156 49.34 -64.83 -31.33
N PRO A 157 49.34 -63.61 -31.88
CA PRO A 157 50.55 -62.96 -32.31
C PRO A 157 51.41 -62.70 -31.08
N LYS A 158 52.60 -63.33 -31.02
CA LYS A 158 53.61 -63.07 -29.99
C LYS A 158 53.85 -61.57 -29.91
N GLU A 159 53.41 -60.94 -28.82
CA GLU A 159 53.70 -59.53 -28.57
C GLU A 159 55.22 -59.34 -28.62
N PRO A 160 55.72 -58.36 -29.40
CA PRO A 160 57.14 -58.06 -29.41
C PRO A 160 57.58 -57.69 -28.00
N GLU A 161 58.68 -58.28 -27.55
CA GLU A 161 59.26 -58.07 -26.23
C GLU A 161 59.52 -56.57 -26.02
N LYS A 162 58.63 -55.91 -25.27
CA LYS A 162 58.70 -54.46 -25.01
C LYS A 162 60.06 -54.14 -24.45
N THR A 163 60.81 -53.29 -25.17
CA THR A 163 62.15 -52.88 -24.80
C THR A 163 62.15 -52.24 -23.42
N GLN A 164 63.25 -52.35 -22.69
CA GLN A 164 63.37 -51.85 -21.31
C GLN A 164 62.99 -50.37 -21.20
N GLU A 165 63.23 -49.57 -22.25
CA GLU A 165 62.83 -48.16 -22.34
C GLU A 165 61.31 -47.96 -22.36
N GLN A 166 60.56 -48.79 -23.10
CA GLN A 166 59.10 -48.72 -23.13
C GLN A 166 58.47 -49.07 -21.76
N ARG A 167 59.11 -49.97 -21.00
CA ARG A 167 58.67 -50.30 -19.64
C ARG A 167 58.91 -49.13 -18.68
N VAL A 168 60.03 -48.40 -18.82
CA VAL A 168 60.33 -47.21 -18.01
C VAL A 168 59.36 -46.07 -18.31
N GLU A 169 59.07 -45.80 -19.59
CA GLU A 169 58.08 -44.78 -19.98
C GLU A 169 56.68 -45.12 -19.50
N PHE A 170 56.28 -46.40 -19.56
CA PHE A 170 55.00 -46.84 -19.00
C PHE A 170 54.91 -46.59 -17.48
N VAL A 171 55.96 -46.88 -16.71
CA VAL A 171 55.99 -46.64 -15.26
C VAL A 171 55.95 -45.14 -14.94
N LYS A 172 56.62 -44.30 -15.71
CA LYS A 172 56.52 -42.83 -15.57
C LYS A 172 55.09 -42.34 -15.84
N ALA A 173 54.48 -42.78 -16.93
CA ALA A 173 53.09 -42.43 -17.27
C ALA A 173 52.10 -42.88 -16.18
N LEU A 174 52.31 -44.08 -15.61
CA LEU A 174 51.50 -44.59 -14.52
C LEU A 174 51.62 -43.73 -13.25
N ARG A 175 52.85 -43.31 -12.90
CA ARG A 175 53.09 -42.42 -11.74
C ARG A 175 52.44 -41.06 -11.92
N ILE A 176 52.46 -40.50 -13.13
CA ILE A 176 51.80 -39.23 -13.44
C ILE A 176 50.28 -39.37 -13.30
N ARG A 177 49.67 -40.44 -13.83
CA ARG A 177 48.23 -40.69 -13.66
C ARG A 177 47.82 -40.84 -12.20
N VAL A 178 48.57 -41.61 -11.43
CA VAL A 178 48.30 -41.79 -9.99
C VAL A 178 48.44 -40.47 -9.23
N ALA A 179 49.41 -39.63 -9.59
CA ALA A 179 49.55 -38.29 -9.00
C ALA A 179 48.39 -37.36 -9.36
N GLN A 180 47.92 -37.40 -10.61
CA GLN A 180 46.75 -36.62 -11.07
C GLN A 180 45.46 -37.07 -10.38
N GLU A 181 45.23 -38.37 -10.21
CA GLU A 181 44.08 -38.89 -9.48
C GLU A 181 44.09 -38.47 -8.01
N LYS A 182 45.26 -38.53 -7.35
CA LYS A 182 45.40 -38.05 -5.96
C LYS A 182 45.13 -36.54 -5.84
N LEU A 183 45.59 -35.74 -6.79
CA LEU A 183 45.32 -34.31 -6.82
C LEU A 183 43.83 -34.03 -7.01
N ALA A 184 43.19 -34.73 -7.95
CA ALA A 184 41.75 -34.60 -8.19
C ALA A 184 40.92 -35.05 -6.97
N GLU A 185 41.32 -36.09 -6.27
CA GLU A 185 40.66 -36.52 -5.03
C GLU A 185 40.84 -35.48 -3.92
N SER A 186 42.02 -34.89 -3.78
CA SER A 186 42.28 -33.80 -2.83
C SER A 186 41.38 -32.58 -3.10
N GLN A 187 41.24 -32.18 -4.37
CA GLN A 187 40.38 -31.08 -4.77
C GLN A 187 38.90 -31.35 -4.45
N ARG A 188 38.40 -32.57 -4.72
CA ARG A 188 37.01 -32.94 -4.36
C ARG A 188 36.76 -32.90 -2.85
N ARG A 189 37.74 -33.32 -2.04
CA ARG A 189 37.64 -33.23 -0.57
C ARG A 189 37.62 -31.78 -0.09
N GLU A 190 38.42 -30.92 -0.71
CA GLU A 190 38.45 -29.49 -0.38
C GLU A 190 37.14 -28.79 -0.78
N GLU A 191 36.59 -29.08 -1.96
CA GLU A 191 35.29 -28.57 -2.39
C GLU A 191 34.15 -29.04 -1.47
N GLN A 192 34.16 -30.32 -1.05
CA GLN A 192 33.19 -30.83 -0.08
C GLN A 192 33.33 -30.15 1.29
N ALA A 193 34.57 -29.92 1.75
CA ALA A 193 34.82 -29.21 3.00
C ALA A 193 34.36 -27.74 2.93
N GLN A 194 34.56 -27.07 1.80
CA GLN A 194 34.06 -25.71 1.58
C GLN A 194 32.54 -25.68 1.58
N ARG A 195 31.86 -26.59 0.86
CA ARG A 195 30.39 -26.69 0.87
C ARG A 195 29.87 -26.92 2.29
N TRP A 196 30.50 -27.82 3.04
CA TRP A 196 30.14 -28.09 4.44
C TRP A 196 30.31 -26.86 5.35
N ARG A 197 31.39 -26.09 5.19
CA ARG A 197 31.59 -24.82 5.92
C ARG A 197 30.53 -23.79 5.58
N TRP A 198 30.19 -23.63 4.30
CA TRP A 198 29.15 -22.69 3.87
C TRP A 198 27.78 -23.07 4.43
N THR A 199 27.43 -24.35 4.44
CA THR A 199 26.16 -24.81 5.04
C THR A 199 26.09 -24.57 6.55
N HIS A 200 27.21 -24.76 7.26
CA HIS A 200 27.27 -24.47 8.69
C HIS A 200 27.21 -22.97 8.99
N LEU A 201 27.94 -22.15 8.25
CA LEU A 201 27.89 -20.69 8.43
C LEU A 201 26.50 -20.13 8.14
N ALA A 202 25.83 -20.62 7.09
CA ALA A 202 24.46 -20.23 6.77
C ALA A 202 23.46 -20.66 7.87
N ARG A 203 23.67 -21.82 8.48
CA ARG A 203 22.86 -22.31 9.61
C ARG A 203 23.10 -21.48 10.87
N ASP A 204 24.34 -21.20 11.23
CA ASP A 204 24.66 -20.38 12.41
C ASP A 204 24.13 -18.95 12.24
N GLN A 205 24.22 -18.38 11.03
CA GLN A 205 23.64 -17.07 10.72
C GLN A 205 22.10 -17.10 10.75
N SER A 206 21.45 -18.17 10.28
CA SER A 206 19.99 -18.27 10.33
C SER A 206 19.47 -18.47 11.76
N GLU A 207 20.18 -19.23 12.61
CA GLU A 207 19.87 -19.39 14.03
C GLU A 207 20.05 -18.06 14.79
N GLN A 208 21.13 -17.32 14.54
CA GLN A 208 21.33 -15.98 15.11
C GLN A 208 20.27 -14.98 14.63
N PHE A 209 19.96 -14.95 13.33
CA PHE A 209 18.93 -14.08 12.77
C PHE A 209 17.54 -14.46 13.27
N GLY A 210 17.27 -15.75 13.48
CA GLY A 210 16.03 -16.27 14.08
C GLY A 210 15.85 -15.81 15.53
N MET A 211 16.89 -15.89 16.36
CA MET A 211 16.84 -15.36 17.74
C MET A 211 16.66 -13.84 17.77
N LEU A 212 17.28 -13.12 16.84
CA LEU A 212 17.15 -11.67 16.73
C LEU A 212 15.75 -11.27 16.27
N LEU A 213 15.19 -11.97 15.27
CA LEU A 213 13.80 -11.83 14.84
C LEU A 213 12.81 -12.18 15.96
N GLN A 214 13.05 -13.26 16.71
CA GLN A 214 12.20 -13.63 17.84
C GLN A 214 12.21 -12.53 18.90
N LYS A 215 13.38 -12.02 19.29
CA LYS A 215 13.49 -10.88 20.20
C LYS A 215 12.84 -9.62 19.64
N GLN A 216 12.97 -9.34 18.35
CA GLN A 216 12.30 -8.22 17.68
C GLN A 216 10.79 -8.43 17.61
N CYS A 217 10.31 -9.66 17.49
CA CYS A 217 8.89 -10.00 17.47
C CYS A 217 8.29 -9.90 18.88
N GLU A 218 9.01 -10.35 19.91
CA GLU A 218 8.68 -10.13 21.32
C GLU A 218 8.69 -8.63 21.66
N LEU A 219 9.69 -7.88 21.18
CA LEU A 219 9.75 -6.43 21.34
C LEU A 219 8.61 -5.74 20.58
N ALA A 220 8.29 -6.17 19.36
CA ALA A 220 7.18 -5.64 18.57
C ALA A 220 5.83 -5.96 19.22
N GLN A 221 5.65 -7.16 19.79
CA GLN A 221 4.48 -7.51 20.59
C GLN A 221 4.40 -6.66 21.86
N SER A 222 5.52 -6.42 22.53
CA SER A 222 5.60 -5.54 23.71
C SER A 222 5.27 -4.09 23.33
N MET A 223 5.83 -3.59 22.24
CA MET A 223 5.57 -2.26 21.71
C MET A 223 4.13 -2.14 21.20
N TRP A 224 3.56 -3.19 20.63
CA TRP A 224 2.16 -3.24 20.22
C TRP A 224 1.25 -3.24 21.44
N ALA A 225 1.55 -4.03 22.47
CA ALA A 225 0.84 -3.98 23.74
C ALA A 225 0.93 -2.58 24.37
N ILE A 226 2.11 -1.94 24.36
CA ILE A 226 2.29 -0.56 24.84
C ILE A 226 1.54 0.45 23.95
N ALA A 227 1.55 0.30 22.63
CA ALA A 227 0.85 1.18 21.71
C ALA A 227 -0.66 1.03 21.83
N CYS A 228 -1.17 -0.20 21.98
CA CYS A 228 -2.57 -0.48 22.28
C CYS A 228 -2.95 0.05 23.66
N SER A 229 -2.09 -0.10 24.67
CA SER A 229 -2.29 0.46 26.01
C SER A 229 -2.28 2.00 25.99
N GLY A 230 -1.39 2.59 25.20
CA GLY A 230 -1.25 4.03 25.03
C GLY A 230 -2.40 4.62 24.22
N LEU A 231 -2.83 3.95 23.16
CA LEU A 231 -4.03 4.31 22.38
C LEU A 231 -5.28 4.15 23.23
N PHE A 232 -5.37 3.09 24.04
CA PHE A 232 -6.46 2.89 25.00
C PHE A 232 -6.46 3.98 26.07
N ALA A 233 -5.31 4.28 26.68
CA ALA A 233 -5.19 5.38 27.64
C ALA A 233 -5.53 6.73 26.99
N LEU A 234 -5.12 6.96 25.75
CA LEU A 234 -5.47 8.16 24.99
C LEU A 234 -6.97 8.23 24.71
N VAL A 235 -7.60 7.13 24.29
CA VAL A 235 -9.05 7.04 24.08
C VAL A 235 -9.80 7.26 25.40
N VAL A 236 -9.36 6.62 26.49
CA VAL A 236 -9.93 6.80 27.83
C VAL A 236 -9.78 8.26 28.29
N LEU A 237 -8.62 8.89 28.10
CA LEU A 237 -8.37 10.29 28.45
C LEU A 237 -9.19 11.25 27.57
N LEU A 238 -9.35 10.96 26.28
CA LEU A 238 -10.11 11.81 25.35
C LEU A 238 -11.64 11.63 25.47
N VAL A 239 -12.10 10.46 25.94
CA VAL A 239 -13.53 10.14 26.12
C VAL A 239 -14.00 10.50 27.53
N LEU A 240 -13.20 10.22 28.56
CA LEU A 240 -13.57 10.48 29.97
C LEU A 240 -13.03 11.81 30.50
N GLY A 241 -11.94 12.34 29.93
CA GLY A 241 -11.34 13.62 30.35
C GLY A 241 -12.28 14.83 30.26
N PRO A 242 -13.17 14.97 29.25
CA PRO A 242 -14.08 16.11 29.17
C PRO A 242 -15.28 16.04 30.13
N MET A 243 -15.51 14.91 30.81
CA MET A 243 -16.64 14.74 31.73
C MET A 243 -16.39 15.34 33.13
N ALA A 244 -15.20 15.90 33.39
CA ALA A 244 -14.74 16.21 34.75
C ALA A 244 -14.81 17.70 35.18
N ASP A 245 -15.35 18.64 34.40
CA ASP A 245 -15.49 20.03 34.86
C ASP A 245 -16.73 20.75 34.27
N PRO A 246 -17.90 20.73 34.94
CA PRO A 246 -19.01 21.61 34.58
C PRO A 246 -18.69 23.01 35.08
N ARG A 247 -17.93 23.80 34.31
CA ARG A 247 -17.81 25.24 34.60
C ARG A 247 -19.12 25.94 34.28
N PRO A 248 -19.58 26.86 35.15
CA PRO A 248 -20.86 27.53 34.98
C PRO A 248 -20.85 28.44 33.75
N GLU A 249 -21.85 28.25 32.91
CA GLU A 249 -22.19 29.10 31.78
C GLU A 249 -22.39 30.54 32.25
N GLY A 250 -21.45 31.41 31.89
CA GLY A 250 -21.41 32.78 32.39
C GLY A 250 -20.71 33.75 31.45
N SER A 251 -20.82 33.57 30.13
CA SER A 251 -20.56 34.67 29.18
C SER A 251 -21.15 34.33 27.81
N CYS A 252 -22.32 34.94 27.59
CA CYS A 252 -23.01 35.17 26.33
C CYS A 252 -22.05 35.27 25.12
N GLY A 253 -22.03 34.23 24.28
CA GLY A 253 -21.47 34.33 22.93
C GLY A 253 -22.27 35.34 22.14
N ARG A 254 -21.63 36.46 21.78
CA ARG A 254 -22.17 37.45 20.85
C ARG A 254 -22.38 36.72 19.52
N LEU A 255 -23.63 36.51 19.12
CA LEU A 255 -23.97 36.02 17.78
C LEU A 255 -23.38 37.01 16.77
N LEU A 256 -22.43 36.54 15.95
CA LEU A 256 -21.85 37.30 14.83
C LEU A 256 -23.00 37.90 14.00
N ASN A 257 -22.94 39.20 13.78
CA ASN A 257 -23.93 39.82 12.90
C ASN A 257 -23.67 39.35 11.46
N GLN A 258 -24.70 39.32 10.61
CA GLN A 258 -24.62 38.79 9.25
C GLN A 258 -23.49 39.39 8.41
N LYS A 259 -23.10 40.66 8.62
CA LYS A 259 -21.94 41.28 7.95
C LYS A 259 -20.60 40.73 8.45
N GLU A 260 -20.47 40.42 9.73
CA GLU A 260 -19.24 39.82 10.28
C GLU A 260 -19.12 38.37 9.83
N ALA A 261 -20.24 37.64 9.74
CA ALA A 261 -20.26 36.30 9.17
C ALA A 261 -19.87 36.30 7.68
N ILE A 262 -20.28 37.31 6.90
CA ILE A 262 -19.89 37.49 5.49
C ILE A 262 -18.41 37.90 5.35
N ALA A 263 -17.92 38.81 6.20
CA ALA A 263 -16.51 39.23 6.17
C ALA A 263 -15.56 38.07 6.53
N VAL A 264 -15.95 37.22 7.49
CA VAL A 264 -15.22 36.01 7.85
C VAL A 264 -15.30 34.96 6.73
N ASP A 265 -16.42 34.83 6.02
CA ASP A 265 -16.53 33.94 4.84
C ASP A 265 -15.68 34.46 3.66
N GLU A 266 -15.58 35.77 3.46
CA GLU A 266 -14.69 36.40 2.47
C GLU A 266 -13.21 36.20 2.83
N GLU A 267 -12.86 36.30 4.11
CA GLU A 267 -11.48 36.12 4.60
C GLU A 267 -11.03 34.64 4.60
N LEU A 268 -11.92 33.70 4.99
CA LEU A 268 -11.65 32.26 4.93
C LEU A 268 -11.58 31.71 3.50
N MET A 269 -12.31 32.32 2.56
CA MET A 269 -12.22 31.96 1.14
C MET A 269 -11.05 32.69 0.44
N ALA A 270 -10.41 33.66 1.10
CA ALA A 270 -9.28 34.43 0.58
C ALA A 270 -7.89 33.87 0.95
N SER A 271 -7.80 32.76 1.68
CA SER A 271 -6.54 32.02 1.87
C SER A 271 -6.48 30.79 0.95
N PRO A 272 -5.95 30.90 -0.27
CA PRO A 272 -5.91 29.78 -1.19
C PRO A 272 -4.72 28.87 -0.86
N GLY A 273 -5.00 27.56 -0.73
CA GLY A 273 -3.99 26.49 -0.89
C GLY A 273 -3.47 26.34 -2.33
N PHE A 274 -3.80 27.29 -3.20
CA PHE A 274 -3.24 27.47 -4.54
C PHE A 274 -2.56 28.83 -4.58
N SER A 275 -1.33 28.90 -5.07
CA SER A 275 -0.74 30.22 -5.33
C SER A 275 -1.62 30.99 -6.34
N VAL A 276 -1.63 32.32 -6.26
CA VAL A 276 -2.28 33.18 -7.28
C VAL A 276 -1.85 32.74 -8.69
N ASP A 277 -0.61 32.28 -8.83
CA ASP A 277 -0.07 31.74 -10.08
C ASP A 277 -0.75 30.45 -10.53
N GLN A 278 -1.05 29.51 -9.62
CA GLN A 278 -1.78 28.27 -9.93
C GLN A 278 -3.24 28.54 -10.27
N LEU A 279 -3.88 29.49 -9.58
CA LEU A 279 -5.24 29.93 -9.91
C LEU A 279 -5.28 30.64 -11.27
N MET A 280 -4.28 31.45 -11.58
CA MET A 280 -4.13 32.09 -12.89
C MET A 280 -3.88 31.05 -13.99
N GLU A 281 -3.03 30.06 -13.75
CA GLU A 281 -2.75 28.98 -14.69
C GLU A 281 -3.98 28.10 -14.95
N LEU A 282 -4.73 27.73 -13.90
CA LEU A 282 -6.02 27.03 -13.99
C LEU A 282 -7.09 27.84 -14.73
N ALA A 283 -7.04 29.18 -14.63
CA ALA A 283 -7.92 30.07 -15.37
C ALA A 283 -7.49 30.30 -16.84
N GLY A 284 -6.35 29.74 -17.26
CA GLY A 284 -5.76 29.96 -18.59
C GLY A 284 -5.09 31.33 -18.76
N ILE A 285 -4.76 32.00 -17.66
CA ILE A 285 -4.16 33.33 -17.63
C ILE A 285 -2.67 33.19 -17.38
N THR A 286 -1.85 33.46 -18.40
CA THR A 286 -0.39 33.38 -18.24
C THR A 286 0.13 34.61 -17.49
N LYS A 287 1.20 34.45 -16.71
CA LYS A 287 1.90 35.57 -16.04
C LYS A 287 2.25 36.70 -16.99
N SER A 288 2.55 36.38 -18.26
CA SER A 288 2.81 37.35 -19.32
C SER A 288 1.58 38.22 -19.62
N THR A 289 0.37 37.65 -19.65
CA THR A 289 -0.86 38.40 -19.93
C THR A 289 -1.15 39.44 -18.84
N VAL A 290 -0.95 39.08 -17.57
CA VAL A 290 -1.13 40.02 -16.45
C VAL A 290 0.00 41.05 -16.40
N LYS A 291 1.25 40.64 -16.65
CA LYS A 291 2.40 41.55 -16.65
C LYS A 291 2.34 42.57 -17.80
N GLU A 292 1.89 42.18 -19.00
CA GLU A 292 1.64 43.11 -20.11
C GLU A 292 0.48 44.07 -19.81
N ARG A 293 -0.60 43.60 -19.17
CA ARG A 293 -1.73 44.45 -18.77
C ARG A 293 -1.37 45.47 -17.69
N ILE A 294 -0.62 45.07 -16.68
CA ILE A 294 -0.13 45.99 -15.63
C ILE A 294 0.79 47.05 -16.24
N ARG A 295 1.65 46.65 -17.19
CA ARG A 295 2.55 47.57 -17.92
C ARG A 295 1.77 48.57 -18.78
N GLY A 296 0.67 48.14 -19.41
CA GLY A 296 -0.27 49.02 -20.12
C GLY A 296 -0.94 50.05 -19.21
N ASN A 297 -1.43 49.62 -18.03
CA ASN A 297 -2.03 50.53 -17.05
C ASN A 297 -1.03 51.55 -16.46
N GLU A 298 0.23 51.17 -16.27
CA GLU A 298 1.27 52.09 -15.79
C GLU A 298 1.59 53.19 -16.82
N ILE A 299 1.54 52.85 -18.12
CA ILE A 299 1.69 53.82 -19.23
C ILE A 299 0.51 54.79 -19.26
N THR A 300 -0.73 54.30 -19.14
CA THR A 300 -1.94 55.15 -19.09
C THR A 300 -1.95 56.05 -17.85
N ARG A 301 -1.51 55.53 -16.70
CA ARG A 301 -1.40 56.30 -15.44
C ARG A 301 -0.31 57.37 -15.52
N ARG A 302 0.80 57.12 -16.23
CA ARG A 302 1.84 58.13 -16.50
C ARG A 302 1.37 59.20 -17.50
N MET A 303 0.56 58.84 -18.49
CA MET A 303 -0.05 59.84 -19.39
C MET A 303 -1.02 60.79 -18.65
N LEU A 304 -1.83 60.26 -17.71
CA LEU A 304 -2.75 61.07 -16.90
C LEU A 304 -2.04 61.97 -15.87
N MET A 305 -0.88 61.55 -15.36
CA MET A 305 -0.08 62.36 -14.43
C MET A 305 0.72 63.48 -15.14
N CYS A 306 1.08 63.32 -16.42
CA CYS A 306 1.78 64.36 -17.19
C CYS A 306 0.91 65.58 -17.56
N GLN A 307 -0.41 65.54 -17.36
CA GLN A 307 -1.30 66.66 -17.68
C GLN A 307 -1.48 67.66 -16.53
N ARG A 308 -0.82 67.45 -15.38
CA ARG A 308 -1.05 68.21 -14.15
C ARG A 308 0.09 69.15 -13.76
N GLY A 309 0.75 69.75 -14.75
CA GLY A 309 1.88 70.63 -14.52
C GLY A 309 1.96 71.81 -15.48
N THR A 310 1.07 72.80 -15.37
CA THR A 310 1.37 74.18 -15.74
C THR A 310 0.43 75.18 -15.04
N GLN A 311 1.07 76.05 -14.24
CA GLN A 311 0.70 77.40 -13.76
C GLN A 311 -0.62 77.65 -12.99
N PRO A 312 -0.54 78.22 -11.77
CA PRO A 312 -1.62 79.02 -11.21
C PRO A 312 -1.65 80.38 -11.93
N ASP A 313 -2.82 81.03 -12.02
CA ASP A 313 -3.02 82.42 -12.47
C ASP A 313 -3.38 82.65 -13.95
N ALA A 314 -4.30 81.85 -14.49
CA ALA A 314 -5.09 82.25 -15.66
C ALA A 314 -6.61 82.13 -15.36
N PRO A 315 -7.44 83.13 -15.74
CA PRO A 315 -8.88 83.09 -15.54
C PRO A 315 -9.51 81.93 -16.33
N PRO A 316 -10.66 81.40 -15.89
CA PRO A 316 -11.25 80.19 -16.44
C PRO A 316 -11.72 80.45 -17.88
N ARG A 317 -10.88 80.16 -18.86
CA ARG A 317 -11.33 79.92 -20.22
C ARG A 317 -12.16 78.65 -20.17
N GLN A 318 -13.44 78.77 -20.51
CA GLN A 318 -14.31 77.63 -20.82
C GLN A 318 -13.65 76.81 -21.92
N LEU A 319 -12.85 75.82 -21.53
CA LEU A 319 -12.45 74.75 -22.42
C LEU A 319 -13.74 74.00 -22.76
N ARG A 320 -14.29 74.27 -23.94
CA ARG A 320 -15.08 73.28 -24.69
C ARG A 320 -14.15 72.09 -24.92
N ILE A 321 -14.08 71.19 -23.93
CA ILE A 321 -13.57 69.85 -24.15
C ILE A 321 -14.59 69.20 -25.08
N GLY A 322 -14.25 69.13 -26.36
CA GLY A 322 -15.03 68.38 -27.36
C GLY A 322 -15.32 66.99 -26.79
N GLY A 323 -16.60 66.64 -26.74
CA GLY A 323 -17.17 65.52 -25.98
C GLY A 323 -16.85 64.12 -26.52
N SER A 324 -15.60 63.81 -26.85
CA SER A 324 -15.20 62.48 -27.36
C SER A 324 -14.21 61.72 -26.48
N GLY A 325 -13.62 62.33 -25.44
CA GLY A 325 -12.54 61.72 -24.64
C GLY A 325 -12.96 60.98 -23.36
N VAL A 326 -14.18 61.20 -22.85
CA VAL A 326 -14.63 60.60 -21.58
C VAL A 326 -15.14 59.16 -21.75
N GLY A 327 -15.55 58.77 -22.96
CA GLY A 327 -16.00 57.41 -23.27
C GLY A 327 -14.90 56.35 -23.10
N CYS A 328 -13.70 56.62 -23.60
CA CYS A 328 -12.63 55.62 -23.66
C CYS A 328 -12.13 55.14 -22.28
N LEU A 329 -12.18 55.98 -21.25
CA LEU A 329 -11.75 55.57 -19.89
C LEU A 329 -12.82 54.69 -19.22
N GLY A 330 -14.10 54.97 -19.48
CA GLY A 330 -15.21 54.14 -19.02
C GLY A 330 -15.14 52.73 -19.60
N ASP A 331 -14.94 52.62 -20.91
CA ASP A 331 -14.91 51.33 -21.61
C ASP A 331 -13.74 50.44 -21.14
N ALA A 332 -12.58 51.04 -20.85
CA ALA A 332 -11.42 50.31 -20.31
C ALA A 332 -11.65 49.79 -18.87
N LEU A 333 -12.37 50.55 -18.05
CA LEU A 333 -12.72 50.12 -16.69
C LEU A 333 -13.81 49.04 -16.71
N TRP A 334 -14.84 49.21 -17.55
CA TRP A 334 -15.91 48.23 -17.73
C TRP A 334 -15.41 46.89 -18.26
N THR A 335 -14.45 46.90 -19.18
CA THR A 335 -13.80 45.67 -19.65
C THR A 335 -12.98 45.00 -18.54
N GLN A 336 -12.24 45.76 -17.71
CA GLN A 336 -11.53 45.18 -16.55
C GLN A 336 -12.47 44.55 -15.51
N LEU A 337 -13.60 45.20 -15.21
CA LEU A 337 -14.60 44.67 -14.28
C LEU A 337 -15.24 43.39 -14.83
N ARG A 338 -15.59 43.36 -16.12
CA ARG A 338 -16.14 42.18 -16.79
C ARG A 338 -15.17 41.00 -16.76
N ASP A 339 -13.88 41.25 -16.95
CA ASP A 339 -12.86 40.22 -16.89
C ASP A 339 -12.68 39.66 -15.47
N LEU A 340 -12.68 40.51 -14.45
CA LEU A 340 -12.61 40.06 -13.05
C LEU A 340 -13.83 39.23 -12.65
N GLU A 341 -15.02 39.63 -13.10
CA GLU A 341 -16.25 38.88 -12.90
C GLU A 341 -16.18 37.51 -13.59
N GLN A 342 -15.68 37.46 -14.83
CA GLN A 342 -15.49 36.20 -15.54
C GLN A 342 -14.48 35.29 -14.84
N ILE A 343 -13.39 35.84 -14.32
CA ILE A 343 -12.39 35.08 -13.53
C ILE A 343 -13.04 34.51 -12.27
N ARG A 344 -13.78 35.34 -11.52
CA ARG A 344 -14.51 34.90 -10.33
C ARG A 344 -15.47 33.75 -10.65
N LEU A 345 -16.26 33.88 -11.72
CA LEU A 345 -17.19 32.84 -12.16
C LEU A 345 -16.48 31.53 -12.52
N ARG A 346 -15.31 31.59 -13.18
CA ARG A 346 -14.49 30.41 -13.49
C ARG A 346 -13.93 29.74 -12.23
N VAL A 347 -13.44 30.53 -11.29
CA VAL A 347 -12.92 30.02 -10.01
C VAL A 347 -14.05 29.36 -9.21
N ASP A 348 -15.19 30.04 -9.07
CA ASP A 348 -16.37 29.50 -8.39
C ASP A 348 -16.85 28.20 -9.03
N TYR A 349 -16.85 28.12 -10.37
CA TYR A 349 -17.18 26.92 -11.11
C TYR A 349 -16.20 25.78 -10.84
N ALA A 350 -14.88 26.04 -10.89
CA ALA A 350 -13.85 25.05 -10.65
C ALA A 350 -13.92 24.49 -9.21
N VAL A 351 -14.13 25.36 -8.22
CA VAL A 351 -14.31 24.96 -6.81
C VAL A 351 -15.55 24.09 -6.65
N ARG A 352 -16.71 24.51 -7.19
CA ARG A 352 -17.95 23.72 -7.12
C ARG A 352 -17.82 22.35 -7.77
N THR A 353 -17.19 22.29 -8.94
CA THR A 353 -16.96 21.03 -9.66
C THR A 353 -16.09 20.08 -8.85
N THR A 354 -15.02 20.60 -8.24
CA THR A 354 -14.12 19.81 -7.38
C THR A 354 -14.85 19.26 -6.15
N ARG A 355 -15.71 20.07 -5.53
CA ARG A 355 -16.53 19.67 -4.38
C ARG A 355 -17.54 18.58 -4.72
N VAL A 356 -18.23 18.69 -5.86
CA VAL A 356 -19.14 17.64 -6.36
C VAL A 356 -18.37 16.34 -6.65
N LYS A 357 -17.20 16.44 -7.29
CA LYS A 357 -16.33 15.28 -7.54
C LYS A 357 -15.89 14.61 -6.24
N ALA A 358 -15.49 15.38 -5.23
CA ALA A 358 -15.11 14.88 -3.92
C ALA A 358 -16.26 14.11 -3.25
N ALA A 359 -17.48 14.68 -3.24
CA ALA A 359 -18.66 14.03 -2.69
C ALA A 359 -18.98 12.71 -3.41
N SER A 360 -18.94 12.70 -4.75
CA SER A 360 -19.19 11.50 -5.56
C SER A 360 -18.15 10.41 -5.34
N LEU A 361 -16.86 10.77 -5.27
CA LEU A 361 -15.77 9.83 -4.98
C LEU A 361 -15.88 9.25 -3.56
N LEU A 362 -16.25 10.07 -2.57
CA LEU A 362 -16.49 9.59 -1.21
C LEU A 362 -17.65 8.59 -1.17
N CYS A 363 -18.76 8.89 -1.86
CA CYS A 363 -19.91 7.99 -1.98
C CYS A 363 -19.51 6.66 -2.62
N ALA A 364 -18.88 6.71 -3.80
CA ALA A 364 -18.44 5.54 -4.54
C ALA A 364 -17.45 4.72 -3.72
N GLY A 365 -16.47 5.38 -3.09
CA GLY A 365 -15.45 4.72 -2.28
C GLY A 365 -16.02 4.04 -1.04
N SER A 366 -16.96 4.69 -0.35
CA SER A 366 -17.65 4.12 0.80
C SER A 366 -18.51 2.91 0.39
N ALA A 367 -19.25 3.01 -0.71
CA ALA A 367 -20.07 1.92 -1.22
C ALA A 367 -19.23 0.70 -1.64
N LEU A 368 -18.14 0.93 -2.40
CA LEU A 368 -17.21 -0.14 -2.79
C LEU A 368 -16.56 -0.77 -1.56
N GLY A 369 -16.12 0.04 -0.59
CA GLY A 369 -15.59 -0.47 0.68
C GLY A 369 -16.60 -1.36 1.41
N LEU A 370 -17.87 -0.95 1.49
CA LEU A 370 -18.92 -1.74 2.15
C LEU A 370 -19.12 -3.09 1.45
N LEU A 371 -19.15 -3.10 0.11
CA LEU A 371 -19.21 -4.34 -0.67
C LEU A 371 -17.98 -5.22 -0.44
N GLY A 372 -16.81 -4.61 -0.26
CA GLY A 372 -15.56 -5.29 0.07
C GLY A 372 -15.61 -6.08 1.38
N PHE A 373 -16.41 -5.66 2.37
CA PHE A 373 -16.62 -6.42 3.60
C PHE A 373 -17.83 -7.36 3.53
N LEU A 374 -18.96 -6.88 2.97
CA LEU A 374 -20.22 -7.62 2.95
C LEU A 374 -20.16 -8.88 2.08
N ILE A 375 -19.56 -8.80 0.88
CA ILE A 375 -19.52 -9.95 -0.04
C ILE A 375 -18.61 -11.06 0.52
N PRO A 376 -17.33 -10.81 0.85
CA PRO A 376 -16.47 -11.85 1.42
C PRO A 376 -16.98 -12.34 2.77
N GLY A 377 -17.52 -11.45 3.62
CA GLY A 377 -18.12 -11.84 4.89
C GLY A 377 -19.30 -12.79 4.72
N GLY A 378 -20.21 -12.48 3.77
CA GLY A 378 -21.33 -13.37 3.43
C GLY A 378 -20.86 -14.72 2.88
N MET A 379 -19.86 -14.73 2.00
CA MET A 379 -19.27 -15.96 1.47
C MET A 379 -18.59 -16.79 2.56
N GLY A 380 -17.89 -16.14 3.49
CA GLY A 380 -17.26 -16.80 4.65
C GLY A 380 -18.26 -17.45 5.58
N LEU A 381 -19.37 -16.78 5.86
CA LEU A 381 -20.48 -17.37 6.63
C LEU A 381 -21.11 -18.53 5.89
N GLY A 382 -21.34 -18.39 4.59
CA GLY A 382 -21.81 -19.50 3.76
C GLY A 382 -20.87 -20.70 3.82
N LYS A 383 -19.55 -20.48 3.72
CA LYS A 383 -18.56 -21.56 3.85
C LYS A 383 -18.57 -22.18 5.24
N ALA A 384 -18.65 -21.38 6.29
CA ALA A 384 -18.63 -21.86 7.67
C ALA A 384 -19.85 -22.72 8.02
N PHE A 385 -21.04 -22.33 7.55
CA PHE A 385 -22.31 -22.93 7.99
C PHE A 385 -22.99 -23.84 6.96
N LEU A 386 -22.74 -23.63 5.67
CA LEU A 386 -23.43 -24.34 4.58
C LEU A 386 -22.51 -25.28 3.79
N ALA A 387 -21.19 -25.12 3.86
CA ALA A 387 -20.29 -26.02 3.15
C ALA A 387 -20.25 -27.41 3.82
N ASP A 388 -19.88 -28.41 3.02
CA ASP A 388 -19.60 -29.74 3.51
C ASP A 388 -18.55 -29.72 4.63
N LYS A 389 -18.60 -30.73 5.49
CA LYS A 389 -17.65 -30.83 6.60
C LYS A 389 -16.23 -30.97 6.07
N GLU A 390 -15.37 -30.05 6.49
CA GLU A 390 -13.94 -30.09 6.19
C GLU A 390 -13.28 -31.22 6.99
N VAL A 391 -12.26 -31.83 6.39
CA VAL A 391 -11.46 -32.89 7.03
C VAL A 391 -10.13 -32.32 7.53
N ASN A 392 -9.67 -32.82 8.67
CA ASN A 392 -8.41 -32.44 9.31
C ASN A 392 -7.20 -33.08 8.61
N VAL A 393 -5.99 -32.82 9.12
CA VAL A 393 -4.74 -33.44 8.62
C VAL A 393 -4.71 -34.97 8.63
N ARG A 394 -5.68 -35.66 9.25
CA ARG A 394 -5.77 -37.13 9.21
C ARG A 394 -6.79 -37.61 8.18
N GLY A 395 -7.52 -36.72 7.53
CA GLY A 395 -8.69 -37.07 6.71
C GLY A 395 -9.92 -37.46 7.55
N GLU A 396 -9.94 -37.13 8.83
CA GLU A 396 -11.12 -37.25 9.70
C GLU A 396 -11.87 -35.91 9.74
N ASN A 397 -13.17 -35.94 10.04
CA ASN A 397 -13.87 -34.71 10.42
C ASN A 397 -13.27 -34.14 11.72
N PHE A 398 -13.31 -32.81 11.89
CA PHE A 398 -12.89 -32.17 13.14
C PHE A 398 -13.68 -32.71 14.35
N ALA A 399 -12.98 -33.00 15.45
CA ALA A 399 -13.57 -33.61 16.63
C ALA A 399 -14.51 -32.64 17.37
N SER A 400 -14.24 -31.34 17.25
CA SER A 400 -15.14 -30.26 17.67
C SER A 400 -16.53 -30.33 17.00
N GLY A 401 -16.65 -30.99 15.85
CA GLY A 401 -17.85 -31.02 15.01
C GLY A 401 -18.05 -29.78 14.14
N HIS A 402 -17.12 -28.81 14.16
CA HIS A 402 -17.21 -27.54 13.44
C HIS A 402 -16.14 -27.40 12.35
N ASN A 403 -16.51 -26.84 11.20
CA ASN A 403 -15.55 -26.40 10.18
C ASN A 403 -14.63 -25.30 10.72
N TYR A 404 -13.47 -25.12 10.08
CA TYR A 404 -12.57 -24.05 10.48
C TYR A 404 -13.20 -22.68 10.21
N TYR A 405 -13.33 -21.89 11.28
CA TYR A 405 -13.78 -20.50 11.19
C TYR A 405 -12.58 -19.55 11.29
N PRO A 406 -12.38 -18.57 10.40
CA PRO A 406 -11.26 -17.66 10.47
C PRO A 406 -11.39 -16.68 11.66
N SER A 407 -10.29 -16.31 12.30
CA SER A 407 -10.31 -15.39 13.45
C SER A 407 -10.52 -13.94 13.03
N THR A 408 -10.15 -13.62 11.78
CA THR A 408 -10.21 -12.28 11.19
C THR A 408 -10.68 -12.36 9.73
N VAL A 409 -11.22 -11.27 9.21
CA VAL A 409 -11.56 -11.14 7.78
C VAL A 409 -10.31 -11.34 6.93
N SER A 410 -9.19 -10.81 7.39
CA SER A 410 -7.91 -10.86 6.66
C SER A 410 -7.32 -12.25 6.58
N GLU A 411 -7.59 -13.10 7.57
CA GLU A 411 -7.28 -14.52 7.54
C GLU A 411 -8.21 -15.28 6.58
N MET A 412 -9.50 -14.92 6.55
CA MET A 412 -10.48 -15.49 5.61
C MET A 412 -10.10 -15.22 4.15
N VAL A 413 -9.55 -14.04 3.87
CA VAL A 413 -9.15 -13.60 2.53
C VAL A 413 -7.66 -13.82 2.25
N ARG A 414 -6.99 -14.66 3.06
CA ARG A 414 -5.55 -14.94 2.94
C ARG A 414 -5.15 -15.40 1.54
N ASP A 415 -5.97 -16.27 0.94
CA ASP A 415 -5.76 -16.70 -0.43
C ASP A 415 -6.31 -15.65 -1.40
N ARG A 416 -5.40 -14.89 -2.00
CA ARG A 416 -5.72 -13.86 -2.99
C ARG A 416 -6.33 -14.43 -4.26
N GLU A 417 -6.11 -15.70 -4.57
CA GLU A 417 -6.67 -16.34 -5.75
C GLU A 417 -8.08 -16.85 -5.53
N SER A 418 -8.47 -17.04 -4.27
CA SER A 418 -9.84 -17.40 -3.89
C SER A 418 -10.83 -16.31 -4.33
N PRO A 419 -12.09 -16.68 -4.65
CA PRO A 419 -13.14 -15.70 -4.96
C PRO A 419 -13.31 -14.63 -3.86
N MET A 420 -13.24 -15.03 -2.59
CA MET A 420 -13.34 -14.13 -1.44
C MET A 420 -12.18 -13.12 -1.41
N GLY A 421 -10.95 -13.60 -1.62
CA GLY A 421 -9.75 -12.77 -1.70
C GLY A 421 -9.80 -11.77 -2.84
N LYS A 422 -10.21 -12.21 -4.04
CA LYS A 422 -10.38 -11.34 -5.22
C LYS A 422 -11.42 -10.24 -4.99
N CYS A 423 -12.58 -10.61 -4.43
CA CYS A 423 -13.63 -9.63 -4.09
C CYS A 423 -13.15 -8.63 -3.04
N PHE A 424 -12.56 -9.10 -1.94
CA PHE A 424 -12.06 -8.22 -0.88
C PHE A 424 -11.01 -7.25 -1.40
N TYR A 425 -9.99 -7.77 -2.10
CA TYR A 425 -8.91 -6.95 -2.66
C TYR A 425 -9.44 -5.93 -3.65
N GLY A 426 -10.26 -6.35 -4.62
CA GLY A 426 -10.76 -5.47 -5.68
C GLY A 426 -11.63 -4.34 -5.13
N PHE A 427 -12.65 -4.67 -4.34
CA PHE A 427 -13.59 -3.69 -3.80
C PHE A 427 -12.95 -2.78 -2.75
N THR A 428 -12.16 -3.32 -1.81
CA THR A 428 -11.55 -2.53 -0.74
C THR A 428 -10.45 -1.62 -1.27
N SER A 429 -9.64 -2.08 -2.23
CA SER A 429 -8.58 -1.23 -2.84
C SER A 429 -9.19 -0.12 -3.68
N ALA A 430 -10.19 -0.42 -4.53
CA ALA A 430 -10.90 0.59 -5.31
C ALA A 430 -11.61 1.60 -4.39
N GLY A 431 -12.24 1.10 -3.32
CA GLY A 431 -12.88 1.92 -2.29
C GLY A 431 -11.89 2.86 -1.61
N SER A 432 -10.74 2.34 -1.20
CA SER A 432 -9.64 3.12 -0.62
C SER A 432 -9.13 4.21 -1.56
N PHE A 433 -8.84 3.89 -2.82
CA PHE A 433 -8.39 4.90 -3.80
C PHE A 433 -9.45 5.98 -4.02
N ALA A 434 -10.73 5.62 -4.13
CA ALA A 434 -11.80 6.61 -4.28
C ALA A 434 -11.93 7.52 -3.04
N ILE A 435 -11.85 6.97 -1.83
CA ILE A 435 -11.84 7.76 -0.59
C ILE A 435 -10.60 8.67 -0.55
N TRP A 436 -9.41 8.16 -0.88
CA TRP A 436 -8.18 8.96 -0.90
C TRP A 436 -8.27 10.11 -1.91
N MET A 437 -8.66 9.81 -3.15
CA MET A 437 -8.77 10.78 -4.24
C MET A 437 -9.91 11.77 -4.05
N SER A 438 -10.85 11.50 -3.14
CA SER A 438 -11.92 12.44 -2.82
C SER A 438 -11.40 13.70 -2.13
N TRP A 439 -10.27 13.62 -1.40
CA TRP A 439 -9.78 14.70 -0.53
C TRP A 439 -10.92 15.31 0.31
N TYR A 440 -11.88 14.47 0.73
CA TYR A 440 -13.15 14.93 1.28
C TYR A 440 -13.02 15.87 2.50
N PRO A 441 -12.01 15.76 3.39
CA PRO A 441 -11.86 16.70 4.50
C PRO A 441 -11.63 18.15 4.03
N TRP A 442 -11.03 18.34 2.86
CA TRP A 442 -10.73 19.66 2.29
C TRP A 442 -11.87 20.24 1.45
N HIS A 443 -12.75 19.40 0.93
CA HIS A 443 -13.74 19.80 -0.04
C HIS A 443 -15.18 19.81 0.49
N LEU A 444 -15.47 19.09 1.58
CA LEU A 444 -16.83 18.98 2.12
C LEU A 444 -17.01 19.82 3.38
N GLN A 445 -18.00 20.72 3.36
CA GLN A 445 -18.21 21.69 4.44
C GLN A 445 -18.53 21.07 5.81
N ASN A 446 -19.16 19.90 5.84
CA ASN A 446 -19.57 19.23 7.09
C ASN A 446 -18.44 18.47 7.81
N VAL A 447 -17.23 18.50 7.25
CA VAL A 447 -16.02 17.89 7.85
C VAL A 447 -14.79 18.78 7.78
N TYR A 448 -14.87 19.89 7.06
CA TYR A 448 -13.78 20.84 6.93
C TYR A 448 -13.45 21.49 8.26
N LEU A 449 -12.16 21.45 8.62
CA LEU A 449 -11.59 22.19 9.73
C LEU A 449 -10.67 23.29 9.18
N PRO A 450 -10.88 24.56 9.57
CA PRO A 450 -9.97 25.63 9.17
C PRO A 450 -8.57 25.38 9.72
N ALA A 451 -7.56 25.55 8.86
CA ALA A 451 -6.21 25.01 9.06
C ALA A 451 -5.37 25.68 10.16
N GLU A 452 -5.80 26.83 10.68
CA GLU A 452 -4.92 27.73 11.44
C GLU A 452 -4.69 27.31 12.91
N GLU A 453 -5.51 26.43 13.49
CA GLU A 453 -5.44 26.14 14.93
C GLU A 453 -5.18 24.66 15.28
N ASP A 454 -5.36 23.72 14.34
CA ASP A 454 -5.48 22.30 14.66
C ASP A 454 -4.40 21.43 13.98
N SER A 455 -3.15 21.58 14.45
CA SER A 455 -2.05 20.66 14.09
C SER A 455 -1.76 19.66 15.22
N VAL A 456 -1.74 18.37 14.88
CA VAL A 456 -1.34 17.30 15.79
C VAL A 456 -0.04 16.73 15.26
N TRP A 457 1.04 16.87 16.03
CA TRP A 457 2.36 16.31 15.71
C TRP A 457 2.89 16.74 14.34
N CYS A 458 2.84 18.05 14.05
CA CYS A 458 3.29 18.66 12.79
C CYS A 458 2.43 18.33 11.55
N CYS A 459 1.37 17.53 11.70
CA CYS A 459 0.42 17.26 10.63
C CYS A 459 -0.91 17.95 10.92
N SER A 460 -1.53 18.54 9.89
CA SER A 460 -2.90 19.03 10.04
C SER A 460 -3.84 17.84 10.26
N VAL A 461 -4.85 17.99 11.11
CA VAL A 461 -5.88 16.96 11.31
C VAL A 461 -6.56 16.59 9.99
N MET A 462 -6.71 17.56 9.07
CA MET A 462 -7.23 17.34 7.72
C MET A 462 -6.34 16.41 6.89
N THR A 463 -5.02 16.57 6.96
CA THR A 463 -4.06 15.69 6.29
C THR A 463 -4.14 14.27 6.85
N LEU A 464 -4.13 14.12 8.17
CA LEU A 464 -4.24 12.81 8.82
C LEU A 464 -5.55 12.13 8.42
N ARG A 465 -6.68 12.84 8.45
CA ARG A 465 -8.00 12.31 8.05
C ARG A 465 -8.08 11.92 6.58
N THR A 466 -7.33 12.59 5.71
CA THR A 466 -7.28 12.27 4.27
C THR A 466 -6.44 11.03 4.00
N LEU A 467 -5.35 10.82 4.75
CA LEU A 467 -4.37 9.77 4.46
C LEU A 467 -4.57 8.50 5.29
N VAL A 468 -4.84 8.65 6.58
CA VAL A 468 -4.83 7.54 7.55
C VAL A 468 -5.86 6.46 7.20
N PRO A 469 -7.16 6.75 7.04
CA PRO A 469 -8.14 5.70 6.73
C PRO A 469 -7.87 4.99 5.39
N PRO A 470 -7.74 5.69 4.24
CA PRO A 470 -7.62 4.98 2.97
C PRO A 470 -6.28 4.26 2.81
N ILE A 471 -5.14 4.86 3.21
CA ILE A 471 -3.84 4.16 3.10
C ILE A 471 -3.86 2.89 3.97
N SER A 472 -4.41 2.97 5.17
CA SER A 472 -4.51 1.81 6.06
C SER A 472 -5.44 0.74 5.49
N MET A 473 -6.58 1.13 4.90
CA MET A 473 -7.46 0.19 4.19
C MET A 473 -6.76 -0.48 3.00
N LEU A 474 -5.93 0.26 2.25
CA LEU A 474 -5.16 -0.30 1.13
C LEU A 474 -4.09 -1.29 1.62
N LEU A 475 -3.43 -0.99 2.73
CA LEU A 475 -2.48 -1.90 3.34
C LEU A 475 -3.16 -3.19 3.82
N VAL A 476 -4.34 -3.08 4.44
CA VAL A 476 -5.16 -4.23 4.87
C VAL A 476 -5.64 -5.05 3.68
N SER A 477 -5.97 -4.44 2.54
CA SER A 477 -6.39 -5.18 1.34
C SER A 477 -5.24 -5.91 0.65
N VAL A 478 -4.03 -5.34 0.72
CA VAL A 478 -2.84 -5.92 0.07
C VAL A 478 -2.18 -6.97 0.97
N ILE A 479 -1.93 -6.66 2.23
CA ILE A 479 -1.17 -7.54 3.12
C ILE A 479 -2.13 -8.61 3.65
N THR A 480 -1.84 -9.88 3.42
CA THR A 480 -2.68 -10.98 3.92
C THR A 480 -2.22 -11.45 5.30
N VAL A 481 -3.12 -12.04 6.07
CA VAL A 481 -2.84 -12.57 7.40
C VAL A 481 -2.84 -14.09 7.37
N VAL A 482 -1.86 -14.68 8.06
CA VAL A 482 -1.74 -16.11 8.31
C VAL A 482 -2.16 -16.36 9.75
N PRO A 483 -2.87 -17.46 10.08
CA PRO A 483 -3.11 -17.82 11.47
C PRO A 483 -1.77 -17.85 12.23
N PHE A 484 -1.68 -17.17 13.38
CA PHE A 484 -0.39 -16.94 14.04
C PHE A 484 0.37 -18.24 14.36
N ARG A 485 -0.34 -19.35 14.60
CA ARG A 485 0.25 -20.67 14.82
C ARG A 485 0.83 -21.33 13.57
N GLU A 486 0.35 -20.95 12.38
CA GLU A 486 0.88 -21.42 11.09
C GLU A 486 1.97 -20.51 10.52
N ALA A 487 2.13 -19.30 11.06
CA ALA A 487 2.97 -18.26 10.50
C ALA A 487 4.46 -18.52 10.74
N ASP A 488 5.25 -18.52 9.67
CA ASP A 488 6.70 -18.41 9.76
C ASP A 488 7.10 -17.01 10.28
N SER A 489 8.36 -16.80 10.71
CA SER A 489 8.81 -15.52 11.26
C SER A 489 8.54 -14.31 10.34
N ILE A 490 8.63 -14.51 9.02
CA ILE A 490 8.33 -13.47 8.02
C ILE A 490 6.82 -13.21 7.93
N GLU A 491 6.01 -14.28 7.95
CA GLU A 491 4.55 -14.18 7.93
C GLU A 491 4.02 -13.56 9.24
N ALA A 492 4.68 -13.79 10.36
CA ALA A 492 4.39 -13.15 11.63
C ALA A 492 4.62 -11.63 11.55
N VAL A 493 5.74 -11.18 10.98
CA VAL A 493 5.99 -9.75 10.74
C VAL A 493 4.93 -9.14 9.82
N SER A 494 4.57 -9.84 8.73
CA SER A 494 3.48 -9.43 7.84
C SER A 494 2.16 -9.27 8.59
N THR A 495 1.84 -10.22 9.48
CA THR A 495 0.64 -10.20 10.31
C THR A 495 0.63 -9.02 11.30
N VAL A 496 1.78 -8.69 11.90
CA VAL A 496 1.91 -7.50 12.78
C VAL A 496 1.70 -6.21 11.99
N ILE A 497 2.33 -6.07 10.82
CA ILE A 497 2.15 -4.88 9.96
C ILE A 497 0.67 -4.74 9.55
N HIS A 498 0.03 -5.86 9.17
CA HIS A 498 -1.39 -5.87 8.86
C HIS A 498 -2.25 -5.43 10.05
N ALA A 499 -2.01 -5.99 11.24
CA ALA A 499 -2.76 -5.63 12.45
C ALA A 499 -2.59 -4.14 12.82
N MET A 500 -1.39 -3.59 12.63
CA MET A 500 -1.13 -2.16 12.79
C MET A 500 -1.93 -1.34 11.78
N ALA A 501 -1.97 -1.75 10.51
CA ALA A 501 -2.78 -1.08 9.48
C ALA A 501 -4.28 -1.15 9.81
N ALA A 502 -4.81 -2.30 10.23
CA ALA A 502 -6.21 -2.43 10.64
C ALA A 502 -6.54 -1.53 11.84
N THR A 503 -5.67 -1.51 12.85
CA THR A 503 -5.82 -0.64 14.04
C THR A 503 -5.76 0.84 13.65
N LEU A 504 -4.87 1.21 12.74
CA LEU A 504 -4.73 2.59 12.27
C LEU A 504 -5.93 3.02 11.41
N ALA A 505 -6.47 2.12 10.58
CA ALA A 505 -7.69 2.38 9.81
C ALA A 505 -8.87 2.69 10.75
N MET A 506 -9.18 1.78 11.68
CA MET A 506 -10.39 1.86 12.52
C MET A 506 -10.18 2.79 13.72
N GLY A 507 -9.12 2.58 14.50
CA GLY A 507 -8.78 3.37 15.68
C GLY A 507 -8.31 4.77 15.34
N GLY A 508 -7.46 4.91 14.30
CA GLY A 508 -7.03 6.23 13.83
C GLY A 508 -8.20 7.05 13.31
N TYR A 509 -9.09 6.46 12.51
CA TYR A 509 -10.34 7.14 12.11
C TYR A 509 -11.20 7.51 13.32
N CYS A 510 -11.39 6.58 14.26
CA CYS A 510 -12.22 6.80 15.45
C CYS A 510 -11.74 8.02 16.27
N VAL A 511 -10.43 8.16 16.46
CA VAL A 511 -9.82 9.30 17.18
C VAL A 511 -9.98 10.60 16.39
N LEU A 512 -9.69 10.60 15.09
CA LEU A 512 -9.80 11.80 14.24
C LEU A 512 -11.26 12.29 14.12
N GLU A 513 -12.20 11.35 14.01
CA GLU A 513 -13.64 11.63 13.96
C GLU A 513 -14.15 12.12 15.33
N TRP A 514 -13.71 11.52 16.44
CA TRP A 514 -14.02 12.00 17.79
C TRP A 514 -13.56 13.45 18.00
N TYR A 515 -12.34 13.78 17.56
CA TYR A 515 -11.81 15.13 17.60
C TYR A 515 -12.67 16.11 16.78
N THR A 516 -13.04 15.73 15.56
CA THR A 516 -13.87 16.55 14.67
C THR A 516 -15.26 16.80 15.26
N LEU A 517 -15.85 15.82 15.95
CA LEU A 517 -17.21 15.92 16.48
C LEU A 517 -17.30 16.67 17.81
N ASN A 518 -16.29 16.54 18.67
CA ASN A 518 -16.37 17.00 20.07
C ASN A 518 -15.40 18.14 20.41
N VAL A 519 -14.24 18.22 19.75
CA VAL A 519 -13.21 19.21 20.07
C VAL A 519 -13.30 20.41 19.13
N ALA A 520 -13.49 20.15 17.84
CA ALA A 520 -13.58 21.21 16.85
C ALA A 520 -14.88 22.02 17.01
N LYS A 521 -14.74 23.31 17.33
CA LYS A 521 -15.88 24.23 17.55
C LYS A 521 -16.52 24.71 16.24
N ASN A 522 -15.77 24.70 15.14
CA ASN A 522 -16.11 25.43 13.92
C ASN A 522 -16.64 24.54 12.77
N VAL A 523 -17.00 23.28 13.04
CA VAL A 523 -17.54 22.40 11.98
C VAL A 523 -18.99 22.78 11.68
N ARG A 524 -19.25 23.16 10.42
CA ARG A 524 -20.61 23.46 9.93
C ARG A 524 -21.40 22.17 9.72
N MET A 525 -22.03 21.67 10.78
CA MET A 525 -22.74 20.39 10.80
C MET A 525 -24.15 20.53 11.39
N THR A 526 -25.12 19.79 10.85
CA THR A 526 -26.44 19.70 11.48
C THR A 526 -26.40 18.87 12.77
N GLN A 527 -27.27 19.16 13.74
CA GLN A 527 -27.30 18.39 15.00
C GLN A 527 -27.63 16.90 14.78
N ARG A 528 -28.53 16.59 13.84
CA ARG A 528 -28.88 15.21 13.48
C ARG A 528 -27.68 14.44 12.92
N GLU A 529 -26.92 15.07 12.03
CA GLU A 529 -25.69 14.49 11.51
C GLU A 529 -24.66 14.25 12.62
N ARG A 530 -24.46 15.25 13.50
CA ARG A 530 -23.53 15.16 14.62
C ARG A 530 -23.86 13.97 15.52
N HIS A 531 -25.12 13.84 15.94
CA HIS A 531 -25.55 12.72 16.79
C HIS A 531 -25.38 11.37 16.11
N LEU A 532 -25.72 11.25 14.82
CA LEU A 532 -25.59 10.00 14.09
C LEU A 532 -24.12 9.59 13.94
N ARG A 533 -23.24 10.54 13.60
CA ARG A 533 -21.79 10.31 13.50
C ARG A 533 -21.18 9.98 14.86
N GLN A 534 -21.59 10.67 15.94
CA GLN A 534 -21.16 10.35 17.30
C GLN A 534 -21.57 8.93 17.70
N LEU A 535 -22.81 8.53 17.45
CA LEU A 535 -23.29 7.18 17.75
C LEU A 535 -22.47 6.12 17.01
N ILE A 536 -22.26 6.31 15.71
CA ILE A 536 -21.46 5.37 14.90
C ILE A 536 -20.01 5.35 15.34
N ASN A 537 -19.43 6.49 15.69
CA ASN A 537 -18.07 6.55 16.19
C ASN A 537 -17.90 5.86 17.54
N LEU A 538 -18.90 5.96 18.43
CA LEU A 538 -18.93 5.22 19.70
C LEU A 538 -19.03 3.71 19.47
N LEU A 539 -19.91 3.27 18.57
CA LEU A 539 -20.03 1.85 18.19
C LEU A 539 -18.74 1.34 17.53
N LEU A 540 -18.11 2.15 16.67
CA LEU A 540 -16.82 1.83 16.05
C LEU A 540 -15.72 1.69 17.09
N GLY A 541 -15.64 2.60 18.07
CA GLY A 541 -14.71 2.52 19.17
C GLY A 541 -14.91 1.26 20.02
N PHE A 542 -16.17 0.92 20.32
CA PHE A 542 -16.53 -0.31 21.03
C PHE A 542 -16.09 -1.56 20.25
N CYS A 543 -16.38 -1.63 18.94
CA CYS A 543 -15.95 -2.76 18.11
C CYS A 543 -14.42 -2.85 18.00
N THR A 544 -13.74 -1.71 17.84
CA THR A 544 -12.27 -1.66 17.77
C THR A 544 -11.65 -2.15 19.08
N PHE A 545 -12.19 -1.72 20.22
CA PHE A 545 -11.78 -2.21 21.53
C PHE A 545 -12.05 -3.71 21.69
N GLY A 546 -13.25 -4.16 21.30
CA GLY A 546 -13.62 -5.57 21.28
C GLY A 546 -12.66 -6.42 20.44
N LEU A 547 -12.26 -5.95 19.26
CA LEU A 547 -11.27 -6.61 18.39
C LEU A 547 -9.93 -6.80 19.09
N VAL A 548 -9.40 -5.75 19.75
CA VAL A 548 -8.12 -5.83 20.46
C VAL A 548 -8.21 -6.79 21.64
N VAL A 549 -9.26 -6.65 22.47
CA VAL A 549 -9.44 -7.50 23.67
C VAL A 549 -9.62 -8.97 23.27
N THR A 550 -10.52 -9.25 22.32
CA THR A 550 -10.76 -10.63 21.85
C THR A 550 -9.54 -11.19 21.15
N GLY A 551 -8.77 -10.38 20.42
CA GLY A 551 -7.50 -10.78 19.81
C GLY A 551 -6.45 -11.20 20.84
N VAL A 552 -6.26 -10.43 21.92
CA VAL A 552 -5.33 -10.78 23.01
C VAL A 552 -5.76 -12.08 23.70
N VAL A 553 -7.05 -12.23 23.99
CA VAL A 553 -7.60 -13.45 24.62
C VAL A 553 -7.45 -14.66 23.70
N ALA A 554 -7.71 -14.51 22.40
CA ALA A 554 -7.61 -15.58 21.41
C ALA A 554 -6.16 -16.03 21.16
N GLN A 555 -5.17 -15.15 21.35
CA GLN A 555 -3.74 -15.50 21.25
C GLN A 555 -3.23 -16.29 22.46
N HIS A 556 -3.79 -16.04 23.65
CA HIS A 556 -3.36 -16.67 24.90
C HIS A 556 -4.51 -17.30 25.70
N PRO A 557 -5.33 -18.18 25.10
CA PRO A 557 -6.53 -18.70 25.74
C PRO A 557 -6.21 -19.45 27.05
N GLU A 558 -5.08 -20.14 27.09
CA GLU A 558 -4.60 -20.89 28.27
C GLU A 558 -4.35 -19.99 29.50
N GLN A 559 -3.89 -18.75 29.30
CA GLN A 559 -3.66 -17.80 30.39
C GLN A 559 -4.96 -17.31 31.03
N PHE A 560 -6.06 -17.34 30.27
CA PHE A 560 -7.40 -16.97 30.74
C PHE A 560 -8.23 -18.19 31.19
N GLY A 561 -7.62 -19.38 31.25
CA GLY A 561 -8.34 -20.62 31.59
C GLY A 561 -9.33 -21.07 30.52
N ILE A 562 -9.19 -20.57 29.30
CA ILE A 562 -10.02 -20.95 28.15
C ILE A 562 -9.36 -22.16 27.49
N CYS A 563 -10.03 -23.31 27.55
CA CYS A 563 -9.59 -24.52 26.87
C CYS A 563 -10.17 -24.61 25.45
N CYS A 564 -9.72 -25.63 24.70
CA CYS A 564 -10.27 -26.01 23.39
C CYS A 564 -10.08 -24.97 22.28
N GLY A 565 -8.92 -24.32 22.22
CA GLY A 565 -8.52 -23.54 21.04
C GLY A 565 -8.16 -24.44 19.85
N ASP A 566 -7.88 -23.83 18.69
CA ASP A 566 -7.46 -24.56 17.50
C ASP A 566 -6.17 -25.37 17.76
N LEU A 567 -6.20 -26.66 17.42
CA LEU A 567 -5.10 -27.57 17.63
C LEU A 567 -4.31 -27.76 16.33
N TYR A 568 -3.06 -27.32 16.35
CA TYR A 568 -2.13 -27.44 15.23
C TYR A 568 -1.02 -28.42 15.57
N VAL A 569 -0.72 -29.34 14.65
CA VAL A 569 0.34 -30.34 14.81
C VAL A 569 1.10 -30.47 13.49
N VAL A 570 2.42 -30.67 13.55
CA VAL A 570 3.20 -31.04 12.35
C VAL A 570 2.77 -32.46 11.94
N PRO A 571 2.18 -32.64 10.75
CA PRO A 571 1.73 -33.96 10.33
C PRO A 571 2.92 -34.92 10.25
N ASN A 572 2.68 -36.21 10.43
CA ASN A 572 3.68 -37.25 10.23
C ASN A 572 3.33 -38.13 9.02
N VAL A 573 4.22 -39.06 8.66
CA VAL A 573 3.98 -39.98 7.54
C VAL A 573 2.72 -40.84 7.73
N THR A 574 2.36 -41.15 8.97
CA THR A 574 1.13 -41.91 9.25
C THR A 574 -0.14 -41.09 8.98
N ASP A 575 -0.12 -39.77 9.22
CA ASP A 575 -1.24 -38.87 8.91
C ASP A 575 -1.43 -38.71 7.39
N ILE A 576 -0.33 -38.68 6.63
CA ILE A 576 -0.36 -38.69 5.15
C ILE A 576 -1.05 -39.97 4.65
N VAL A 577 -0.58 -41.14 5.11
CA VAL A 577 -1.12 -42.45 4.70
C VAL A 577 -2.58 -42.59 5.13
N ALA A 578 -2.93 -42.15 6.34
CA ALA A 578 -4.31 -42.16 6.83
C ALA A 578 -5.23 -41.31 5.95
N SER A 579 -4.79 -40.12 5.53
CA SER A 579 -5.57 -39.24 4.66
C SER A 579 -5.84 -39.88 3.30
N TYR A 580 -4.83 -40.51 2.68
CA TYR A 580 -5.01 -41.23 1.42
C TYR A 580 -5.91 -42.46 1.56
N ASN A 581 -5.73 -43.25 2.62
CA ASN A 581 -6.56 -44.43 2.88
C ASN A 581 -8.04 -44.09 3.10
N ARG A 582 -8.34 -42.86 3.52
CA ARG A 582 -9.72 -42.33 3.69
C ARG A 582 -10.29 -41.66 2.44
N GLY A 583 -9.54 -41.65 1.33
CA GLY A 583 -9.96 -40.97 0.10
C GLY A 583 -9.83 -39.45 0.16
N ALA A 584 -9.22 -38.88 1.21
CA ALA A 584 -8.96 -37.45 1.34
C ALA A 584 -7.66 -37.06 0.61
N TYR A 585 -7.58 -37.34 -0.70
CA TYR A 585 -6.35 -37.21 -1.49
C TYR A 585 -5.75 -35.80 -1.47
N GLN A 586 -6.59 -34.76 -1.58
CA GLN A 586 -6.14 -33.36 -1.53
C GLN A 586 -5.45 -33.03 -0.21
N GLN A 587 -5.99 -33.55 0.90
CA GLN A 587 -5.40 -33.37 2.21
C GLN A 587 -4.10 -34.16 2.38
N GLY A 588 -4.03 -35.38 1.83
CA GLY A 588 -2.80 -36.17 1.77
C GLY A 588 -1.65 -35.41 1.07
N THR A 589 -1.92 -34.83 -0.10
CA THR A 589 -0.94 -34.00 -0.82
C THR A 589 -0.54 -32.75 -0.05
N ARG A 590 -1.50 -32.07 0.60
CA ARG A 590 -1.20 -30.92 1.48
C ARG A 590 -0.31 -31.34 2.65
N ASN A 591 -0.59 -32.48 3.28
CA ASN A 591 0.20 -32.97 4.41
C ASN A 591 1.63 -33.31 3.99
N GLU A 592 1.85 -33.91 2.81
CA GLU A 592 3.20 -34.14 2.28
C GLU A 592 4.02 -32.84 2.23
N PHE A 593 3.41 -31.77 1.71
CA PHE A 593 4.02 -30.45 1.68
C PHE A 593 4.32 -29.93 3.10
N LEU A 594 3.36 -30.02 4.02
CA LEU A 594 3.54 -29.59 5.41
C LEU A 594 4.69 -30.34 6.10
N VAL A 595 4.81 -31.66 5.90
CA VAL A 595 5.91 -32.48 6.44
C VAL A 595 7.25 -32.07 5.85
N GLN A 596 7.33 -31.89 4.54
CA GLN A 596 8.55 -31.48 3.84
C GLN A 596 9.07 -30.12 4.32
N HIS A 597 8.17 -29.20 4.66
CA HIS A 597 8.50 -27.85 5.12
C HIS A 597 8.46 -27.69 6.64
N HIS A 598 8.25 -28.77 7.40
CA HIS A 598 8.11 -28.76 8.86
C HIS A 598 7.05 -27.76 9.37
N LYS A 599 5.96 -27.58 8.61
CA LYS A 599 4.85 -26.69 8.93
C LYS A 599 3.74 -27.45 9.65
N VAL A 600 3.04 -26.73 10.53
CA VAL A 600 1.89 -27.29 11.25
C VAL A 600 0.66 -27.34 10.35
N GLY A 601 -0.20 -28.32 10.60
CA GLY A 601 -1.54 -28.40 10.03
C GLY A 601 -2.60 -28.56 11.11
N LEU A 602 -3.83 -28.24 10.76
CA LEU A 602 -4.97 -28.20 11.67
C LEU A 602 -5.51 -29.62 11.95
N VAL A 603 -5.48 -30.03 13.22
CA VAL A 603 -5.99 -31.33 13.70
C VAL A 603 -7.43 -31.21 14.20
N ASP A 604 -7.71 -30.16 14.95
CA ASP A 604 -9.04 -29.89 15.51
C ASP A 604 -9.30 -28.38 15.56
N THR A 605 -10.55 -27.98 15.39
CA THR A 605 -10.96 -26.57 15.43
C THR A 605 -11.37 -26.15 16.84
N ALA A 606 -11.31 -24.85 17.10
CA ALA A 606 -11.75 -24.31 18.37
C ALA A 606 -13.22 -24.68 18.69
N SER A 607 -13.52 -24.92 19.96
CA SER A 607 -14.89 -25.18 20.44
C SER A 607 -15.20 -24.39 21.71
N GLY A 608 -16.47 -24.36 22.10
CA GLY A 608 -16.92 -23.70 23.33
C GLY A 608 -16.54 -22.21 23.40
N ALA A 609 -15.93 -21.80 24.51
CA ALA A 609 -15.56 -20.40 24.75
C ALA A 609 -14.46 -19.91 23.78
N ALA A 610 -13.48 -20.75 23.43
CA ALA A 610 -12.44 -20.37 22.46
C ALA A 610 -13.04 -20.02 21.09
N LEU A 611 -14.00 -20.82 20.63
CA LEU A 611 -14.74 -20.54 19.39
C LEU A 611 -15.54 -19.23 19.49
N ALA A 612 -16.18 -18.97 20.63
CA ALA A 612 -16.92 -17.72 20.83
C ALA A 612 -16.02 -16.48 20.78
N PHE A 613 -14.82 -16.52 21.38
CA PHE A 613 -13.85 -15.43 21.28
C PHE A 613 -13.30 -15.27 19.87
N LYS A 614 -13.06 -16.37 19.16
CA LYS A 614 -12.64 -16.37 17.76
C LYS A 614 -13.69 -15.71 16.85
N LEU A 615 -14.95 -16.09 17.02
CA LEU A 615 -16.09 -15.47 16.34
C LEU A 615 -16.22 -13.99 16.71
N GLY A 616 -16.05 -13.65 17.99
CA GLY A 616 -16.07 -12.27 18.48
C GLY A 616 -15.02 -11.40 17.80
N MET A 617 -13.77 -11.89 17.71
CA MET A 617 -12.68 -11.19 17.02
C MET A 617 -13.04 -10.89 15.57
N PHE A 618 -13.53 -11.89 14.83
CA PHE A 618 -13.94 -11.74 13.44
C PHE A 618 -15.04 -10.68 13.29
N TRP A 619 -16.10 -10.79 14.09
CA TRP A 619 -17.25 -9.90 13.96
C TRP A 619 -16.95 -8.48 14.41
N PHE A 620 -16.14 -8.29 15.45
CA PHE A 620 -15.69 -6.97 15.87
C PHE A 620 -14.89 -6.27 14.76
N GLU A 621 -14.02 -7.01 14.06
CA GLU A 621 -13.29 -6.48 12.90
C GLU A 621 -14.24 -6.09 11.75
N VAL A 622 -15.14 -6.99 11.35
CA VAL A 622 -16.13 -6.74 10.29
C VAL A 622 -16.98 -5.52 10.63
N SER A 623 -17.55 -5.49 11.84
CA SER A 623 -18.41 -4.40 12.29
C SER A 623 -17.65 -3.08 12.36
N ALA A 624 -16.40 -3.07 12.84
CA ALA A 624 -15.58 -1.86 12.84
C ALA A 624 -15.32 -1.34 11.41
N GLY A 625 -14.96 -2.22 10.47
CA GLY A 625 -14.82 -1.86 9.06
C GLY A 625 -16.09 -1.26 8.46
N LEU A 626 -17.24 -1.93 8.68
CA LEU A 626 -18.54 -1.48 8.19
C LEU A 626 -18.98 -0.15 8.81
N LEU A 627 -18.80 0.05 10.12
CA LEU A 627 -19.17 1.29 10.82
C LEU A 627 -18.31 2.47 10.37
N MET A 628 -17.00 2.27 10.18
CA MET A 628 -16.11 3.29 9.61
C MET A 628 -16.59 3.73 8.22
N LEU A 629 -16.93 2.79 7.35
CA LEU A 629 -17.42 3.08 6.00
C LEU A 629 -18.82 3.69 6.00
N ALA A 630 -19.70 3.26 6.90
CA ALA A 630 -21.01 3.87 7.11
C ALA A 630 -20.87 5.34 7.56
N SER A 631 -19.89 5.64 8.41
CA SER A 631 -19.58 7.03 8.80
C SER A 631 -19.16 7.90 7.61
N HIS A 632 -18.30 7.40 6.73
CA HIS A 632 -17.97 8.07 5.46
C HIS A 632 -19.19 8.27 4.57
N PHE A 633 -20.07 7.27 4.49
CA PHE A 633 -21.32 7.37 3.75
C PHE A 633 -22.27 8.42 4.35
N ILE A 634 -22.33 8.56 5.67
CA ILE A 634 -23.12 9.60 6.34
C ILE A 634 -22.57 11.00 6.09
N ILE A 635 -21.26 11.16 6.06
CA ILE A 635 -20.64 12.43 5.65
C ILE A 635 -21.12 12.82 4.25
N PHE A 636 -21.13 11.86 3.31
CA PHE A 636 -21.71 12.09 1.98
C PHE A 636 -23.20 12.42 2.05
N LEU A 637 -24.01 11.68 2.84
CA LEU A 637 -25.45 11.91 2.94
C LEU A 637 -25.81 13.25 3.56
N TYR A 638 -24.96 13.89 4.35
CA TYR A 638 -25.26 15.19 4.93
C TYR A 638 -24.52 16.36 4.28
N CYS A 639 -23.54 16.10 3.40
CA CYS A 639 -22.84 17.18 2.71
C CYS A 639 -23.80 17.99 1.82
N PRO A 640 -23.79 19.34 1.90
CA PRO A 640 -24.58 20.19 1.00
C PRO A 640 -24.11 20.08 -0.46
N GLU A 641 -22.84 19.74 -0.68
CA GLU A 641 -22.20 19.60 -1.99
C GLU A 641 -22.92 18.60 -2.90
N ARG A 642 -23.52 17.53 -2.35
CA ARG A 642 -24.28 16.56 -3.15
C ARG A 642 -25.50 17.15 -3.85
N ARG A 643 -25.97 18.32 -3.41
CA ARG A 643 -27.15 19.03 -3.97
C ARG A 643 -26.77 20.19 -4.86
N LEU A 644 -25.47 20.48 -5.04
CA LEU A 644 -25.02 21.56 -5.91
C LEU A 644 -25.34 21.19 -7.36
N ARG A 645 -26.37 21.82 -7.93
CA ARG A 645 -26.61 21.80 -9.37
C ARG A 645 -25.66 22.79 -10.02
N ILE A 646 -24.78 22.28 -10.89
CA ILE A 646 -23.91 23.12 -11.72
C ILE A 646 -24.77 23.69 -12.85
N ARG A 647 -25.51 24.77 -12.56
CA ARG A 647 -26.23 25.55 -13.58
C ARG A 647 -25.18 26.27 -14.43
N GLY A 648 -24.95 25.80 -15.66
CA GLY A 648 -24.01 26.45 -16.57
C GLY A 648 -23.56 25.63 -17.78
N PHE A 649 -23.76 24.30 -17.79
CA PHE A 649 -23.34 23.46 -18.91
C PHE A 649 -24.50 22.88 -19.74
N GLU A 650 -25.70 22.80 -19.19
CA GLU A 650 -26.91 22.48 -19.96
C GLU A 650 -27.33 23.73 -20.76
N GLY A 651 -26.68 23.95 -21.90
CA GLY A 651 -27.16 24.78 -23.03
C GLY A 651 -27.01 26.31 -22.93
N GLY A 652 -27.26 26.92 -21.77
CA GLY A 652 -27.62 28.35 -21.75
C GLY A 652 -26.51 29.40 -21.94
N TYR A 653 -25.24 29.11 -21.66
CA TYR A 653 -24.21 30.18 -21.72
C TYR A 653 -23.68 30.44 -23.14
N LEU A 654 -23.63 29.39 -23.98
CA LEU A 654 -23.36 29.53 -25.41
C LEU A 654 -24.63 29.92 -26.17
N ASP A 655 -25.79 29.33 -25.83
CA ASP A 655 -27.06 29.75 -26.46
C ASP A 655 -27.45 31.17 -26.08
N GLY A 656 -27.19 31.63 -24.85
CA GLY A 656 -27.47 33.02 -24.45
C GLY A 656 -26.59 34.03 -25.18
N GLN A 657 -25.32 33.71 -25.45
CA GLN A 657 -24.45 34.57 -26.25
C GLN A 657 -24.75 34.50 -27.75
N LEU A 658 -25.17 33.34 -28.27
CA LEU A 658 -25.61 33.21 -29.66
C LEU A 658 -26.96 33.89 -29.89
N SER A 659 -27.89 33.79 -28.94
CA SER A 659 -29.20 34.44 -28.99
C SER A 659 -29.07 35.96 -28.84
N GLN A 660 -28.23 36.46 -27.94
CA GLN A 660 -27.96 37.91 -27.85
C GLN A 660 -27.20 38.45 -29.07
N ARG A 661 -26.38 37.63 -29.73
CA ARG A 661 -25.70 38.03 -30.98
C ARG A 661 -26.63 37.98 -32.19
N SER A 662 -27.64 37.11 -32.15
CA SER A 662 -28.74 37.04 -33.13
C SER A 662 -29.67 38.25 -33.03
N GLU A 663 -30.01 38.67 -31.81
CA GLU A 663 -30.87 39.84 -31.58
C GLU A 663 -30.12 41.15 -31.88
N ALA A 664 -28.85 41.27 -31.49
CA ALA A 664 -28.05 42.45 -31.81
C ALA A 664 -27.65 42.57 -33.30
N SER A 665 -27.90 41.55 -34.14
CA SER A 665 -27.69 41.63 -35.59
C SER A 665 -28.97 41.89 -36.38
N SER A 666 -30.17 41.84 -35.79
CA SER A 666 -31.42 42.12 -36.52
C SER A 666 -31.82 43.60 -36.49
N ASP A 667 -31.23 44.42 -35.62
CA ASP A 667 -31.60 45.84 -35.48
C ASP A 667 -30.84 46.78 -36.44
N GLY A 668 -30.22 46.22 -37.51
CA GLY A 668 -29.44 46.96 -38.50
C GLY A 668 -29.89 46.77 -39.95
N GLU A 669 -31.04 46.12 -40.19
CA GLU A 669 -31.66 46.10 -41.50
C GLU A 669 -32.60 47.32 -41.57
N GLU A 670 -32.02 48.47 -41.95
CA GLU A 670 -32.78 49.65 -42.36
C GLU A 670 -33.75 49.22 -43.47
N ASP A 671 -35.04 49.41 -43.21
CA ASP A 671 -36.12 49.31 -44.18
C ASP A 671 -35.74 50.08 -45.45
N PHE A 672 -35.33 49.35 -46.48
CA PHE A 672 -35.31 49.86 -47.84
C PHE A 672 -36.76 49.87 -48.32
N ASP A 673 -37.41 51.04 -48.20
CA ASP A 673 -38.73 51.35 -48.74
C ASP A 673 -38.80 50.99 -50.24
N PRO A 674 -39.56 49.95 -50.65
CA PRO A 674 -39.78 49.62 -52.05
C PRO A 674 -41.16 50.13 -52.50
N ASP A 675 -41.55 51.34 -52.09
CA ASP A 675 -42.82 51.97 -52.50
C ASP A 675 -42.75 52.66 -53.88
N ASP A 676 -41.65 52.50 -54.63
CA ASP A 676 -41.53 52.89 -56.03
C ASP A 676 -41.41 51.68 -56.98
N ALA A 677 -42.43 50.81 -57.06
CA ALA A 677 -42.76 50.07 -58.28
C ALA A 677 -44.09 49.30 -58.17
N GLU A 678 -45.15 49.92 -58.66
CA GLU A 678 -46.16 49.36 -59.55
C GLU A 678 -46.39 47.82 -59.62
N VAL A 679 -47.67 47.46 -59.38
CA VAL A 679 -48.53 46.70 -60.32
C VAL A 679 -48.55 45.15 -60.23
N VAL A 680 -49.76 44.66 -59.96
CA VAL A 680 -50.41 43.42 -60.46
C VAL A 680 -50.37 42.14 -59.61
N SER A 681 -51.46 42.03 -58.84
CA SER A 681 -52.51 41.00 -58.94
C SER A 681 -52.27 39.56 -58.46
N ASN A 682 -53.31 39.13 -57.74
CA ASN A 682 -53.95 37.81 -57.75
C ASN A 682 -53.32 36.66 -56.96
N GLY A 683 -54.15 36.14 -56.05
CA GLY A 683 -54.45 34.70 -56.06
C GLY A 683 -54.33 34.00 -54.70
N SER A 684 -55.50 33.73 -54.12
CA SER A 684 -55.79 32.64 -53.18
C SER A 684 -55.04 31.33 -53.46
N VAL A 685 -54.57 30.64 -52.42
CA VAL A 685 -55.22 29.51 -51.71
C VAL A 685 -54.53 29.31 -50.37
#